data_AF-A0A1W0X447-F1
#
_entry.id   AF-A0A1W0X447-F1
#
_cell.length_a   1.000
_cell.length_b   1.000
_cell.length_c   1.000
_cell.angle_alpha   90.00
_cell.angle_beta   90.00
_cell.angle_gamma   90.00
#
_symmetry.space_group_name_H-M   'P 1'
#
loop_
_entity.id
_entity.type
_entity.pdbx_description
1 polymer ?
#
loop_
_entity_poly.entity_id
_entity_poly.type
_entity_poly.pdbx_seq_one_letter_code
_entity_poly.pdbx_strand_id
1 'polypeptide(L)'
;MTDPPKAILRLASHKNTTKRLQSLGVCHRCLIRIAGETNPTVLRNASSIMALHMTILSGDKKVDNLDGDPGKNGVYDVADVCPCCFGLLQESFTSLAFLTRIQHHVQQNGYTLRTFWCSLTAPNGADIRSRIFDEYWDESAEKISGRLAVKDAWKAVVTPVLTGFFGTRWVGHEGLEINLAVENAQMDGKECEALTAKYPQSFQEKRGPDGKMKRIVTRHSLEKVLASMRSYDFNLLFPFPPRPLTVPSTLVQITCIPCSVFVAGRYLKYSRTVSQTPWFIEEERKGDASVEEMICAKLEAAFQAESSRFMASGREDIDVLMLGEGRPFGVELIGAKYAGLTELEMAKVEVQINESHKDIEVKYLSVVERSDMTIIKTGEEDKTKTYSALCSMRELVTPEDLRQINELTTLQIKQKTPVRVLHRRANAERLRRVFDFSAEPIAGKPHHFRLTMKTQAGTYVKEFIHSDFGRTAPSVSALLRKEVECEELDVLAPQTMGKIKKLKLTHETRTKDQSLTHQIVGEQNVSKAPRIKEKKEKQQDKFVSGKLSENILRQAREQQDELEDVVELGEPVASSSAKSQQKKRVIPPTVTGSDEESDAEEPESGGDFYEPINITEEEEKALEMFMVKDAPARQTLAEILRGKLSEKKTELDSAVSEPASLIIQKVDPAVVALYQGVRDVLKKYRSGKLPKAFKVIPKLPNWEQVLYITEPETWSAAAVFQATRLFASNLKERLAQRFYNLVLLPRIRDDIAEFKRLNFHLYQALRKALFKPGAFFKAILLPLCESGNCSLREAVIISGIISKNSIPVLHSSAAILKIAEMEWCGANSVFLKILLDKKYALPFRVIDATVHHFMRFMSDKRKLPVLWHQSLLVFVQRYKEDLAAEQKDALMELTNCQFHYSITPDVRRELLNSKSRDVELPAGVPMEE
;
A
#
# COMPACT_ATOMS: atom_id res chain seq x y z
N MET A 1 -8.18 -43.69 -29.05
CA MET A 1 -6.73 -43.47 -28.96
C MET A 1 -6.52 -41.96 -28.88
N THR A 2 -6.25 -41.45 -27.67
CA THR A 2 -5.83 -40.06 -27.50
C THR A 2 -4.43 -39.91 -28.09
N ASP A 3 -4.19 -38.84 -28.85
CA ASP A 3 -2.85 -38.56 -29.38
C ASP A 3 -1.82 -38.55 -28.23
N PRO A 4 -0.62 -39.13 -28.42
CA PRO A 4 0.41 -39.13 -27.40
C PRO A 4 0.77 -37.68 -27.02
N PRO A 5 0.98 -37.37 -25.72
CA PRO A 5 1.42 -36.05 -25.28
C PRO A 5 2.58 -35.51 -26.13
N LYS A 6 2.51 -34.22 -26.50
CA LYS A 6 3.50 -33.59 -27.39
C LYS A 6 4.94 -33.77 -26.91
N ALA A 7 5.17 -33.79 -25.60
CA ALA A 7 6.48 -34.06 -25.03
C ALA A 7 7.01 -35.46 -25.36
N ILE A 8 6.16 -36.49 -25.42
CA ILE A 8 6.57 -37.85 -25.82
C ILE A 8 7.04 -37.87 -27.27
N LEU A 9 6.29 -37.21 -28.15
CA LEU A 9 6.64 -37.11 -29.58
C LEU A 9 8.00 -36.42 -29.73
N ARG A 10 8.25 -35.32 -29.02
CA ARG A 10 9.54 -34.62 -29.02
C ARG A 10 10.68 -35.48 -28.50
N LEU A 11 10.48 -36.18 -27.38
CA LEU A 11 11.47 -37.10 -26.83
C LEU A 11 11.80 -38.23 -27.83
N ALA A 12 10.81 -38.70 -28.59
CA ALA A 12 10.97 -39.72 -29.63
C ALA A 12 11.63 -39.21 -30.90
N SER A 13 11.39 -37.95 -31.28
CA SER A 13 12.06 -37.30 -32.41
C SER A 13 13.53 -37.00 -32.12
N HIS A 14 13.89 -36.73 -30.87
CA HIS A 14 15.27 -36.39 -30.45
C HIS A 14 15.91 -37.49 -29.58
N LYS A 15 15.90 -38.75 -30.06
CA LYS A 15 16.33 -39.94 -29.31
C LYS A 15 17.74 -39.83 -28.71
N ASN A 16 18.70 -39.23 -29.43
CA ASN A 16 20.08 -39.11 -28.96
C ASN A 16 20.20 -38.16 -27.77
N THR A 17 19.53 -37.00 -27.84
CA THR A 17 19.44 -36.02 -26.76
C THR A 17 18.74 -36.62 -25.55
N THR A 18 17.61 -37.31 -25.75
CA THR A 18 16.87 -38.02 -24.69
C THR A 18 17.74 -39.06 -23.99
N LYS A 19 18.42 -39.94 -24.75
CA LYS A 19 19.33 -40.96 -24.19
C LYS A 19 20.49 -40.34 -23.40
N ARG A 20 21.04 -39.22 -23.88
CA ARG A 20 22.11 -38.51 -23.17
C ARG A 20 21.61 -37.97 -21.83
N LEU A 21 20.45 -37.33 -21.79
CA LEU A 21 19.86 -36.84 -20.54
C LEU A 21 19.54 -37.98 -19.56
N GLN A 22 19.03 -39.11 -20.06
CA GLN A 22 18.81 -40.31 -19.25
C GLN A 22 20.12 -40.87 -18.69
N SER A 23 21.19 -40.93 -19.49
CA SER A 23 22.51 -41.41 -19.03
C SER A 23 23.14 -40.53 -17.94
N LEU A 24 22.69 -39.28 -17.82
CA LEU A 24 23.10 -38.36 -16.76
C LEU A 24 22.21 -38.45 -15.50
N GLY A 25 21.23 -39.35 -15.48
CA GLY A 25 20.33 -39.57 -14.35
C GLY A 25 19.18 -38.56 -14.24
N VAL A 26 18.81 -37.87 -15.32
CA VAL A 26 17.66 -36.96 -15.31
C VAL A 26 16.36 -37.77 -15.15
N CYS A 27 15.61 -37.52 -14.08
CA CYS A 27 14.36 -38.25 -13.80
C CYS A 27 13.28 -38.00 -14.86
N HIS A 28 12.32 -38.94 -14.97
CA HIS A 28 11.24 -38.90 -15.96
C HIS A 28 10.45 -37.60 -15.97
N ARG A 29 10.13 -37.05 -14.79
CA ARG A 29 9.39 -35.78 -14.67
C ARG A 29 10.21 -34.59 -15.23
N CYS A 30 11.52 -34.56 -14.99
CA CYS A 30 12.40 -33.55 -15.58
C CYS A 30 12.53 -33.71 -17.09
N LEU A 31 12.65 -34.94 -17.61
CA LEU A 31 12.72 -35.18 -19.06
C LEU A 31 11.49 -34.64 -19.80
N ILE A 32 10.30 -34.98 -19.30
CA ILE A 32 9.02 -34.52 -19.85
C ILE A 32 8.89 -33.00 -19.76
N ARG A 33 9.32 -32.40 -18.64
CA ARG A 33 9.37 -30.94 -18.43
C ARG A 33 10.33 -30.24 -19.40
N ILE A 34 11.54 -30.75 -19.58
CA ILE A 34 12.56 -30.21 -20.51
C ILE A 34 12.04 -30.30 -21.96
N ALA A 35 11.32 -31.37 -22.30
CA ALA A 35 10.63 -31.52 -23.59
C ALA A 35 9.38 -30.62 -23.75
N GLY A 36 9.11 -29.72 -22.79
CA GLY A 36 8.10 -28.67 -22.92
C GLY A 36 6.69 -29.07 -22.51
N GLU A 37 6.51 -30.12 -21.70
CA GLU A 37 5.21 -30.43 -21.14
C GLU A 37 4.85 -29.48 -20.00
N THR A 38 3.61 -28.99 -20.02
CA THR A 38 3.06 -28.13 -18.96
C THR A 38 1.82 -28.73 -18.29
N ASN A 39 1.29 -29.85 -18.81
CA ASN A 39 0.11 -30.48 -18.25
C ASN A 39 0.41 -31.22 -16.93
N PRO A 40 -0.20 -30.80 -15.80
CA PRO A 40 0.00 -31.45 -14.49
C PRO A 40 -0.30 -32.94 -14.48
N THR A 41 -1.29 -33.40 -15.24
CA THR A 41 -1.69 -34.82 -15.30
C THR A 41 -0.60 -35.66 -15.95
N VAL A 42 0.06 -35.14 -16.99
CA VAL A 42 1.15 -35.83 -17.68
C VAL A 42 2.38 -35.93 -16.77
N LEU A 43 2.69 -34.88 -16.01
CA LEU A 43 3.78 -34.90 -15.03
C LEU A 43 3.56 -35.87 -13.86
N ARG A 44 2.30 -36.04 -13.42
CA ARG A 44 1.95 -37.03 -12.38
C ARG A 44 2.15 -38.46 -12.85
N ASN A 45 1.80 -38.75 -14.11
CA ASN A 45 1.85 -40.09 -14.71
C ASN A 45 3.17 -40.33 -15.50
N ALA A 46 4.24 -39.61 -15.16
CA ALA A 46 5.49 -39.59 -15.92
C ALA A 46 6.09 -40.98 -16.18
N SER A 47 6.02 -41.90 -15.21
CA SER A 47 6.55 -43.26 -15.36
C SER A 47 5.80 -44.07 -16.41
N SER A 48 4.46 -44.06 -16.37
CA SER A 48 3.62 -44.72 -17.38
C SER A 48 3.81 -44.10 -18.77
N ILE A 49 3.99 -42.79 -18.81
CA ILE A 49 4.26 -42.03 -20.04
C ILE A 49 5.63 -42.37 -20.63
N MET A 50 6.67 -42.52 -19.80
CA MET A 50 7.98 -42.96 -20.26
C MET A 50 8.00 -44.43 -20.68
N ALA A 51 7.21 -45.30 -20.05
CA ALA A 51 7.03 -46.67 -20.51
C ALA A 51 6.44 -46.71 -21.94
N LEU A 52 5.41 -45.90 -22.21
CA LEU A 52 4.83 -45.75 -23.55
C LEU A 52 5.85 -45.20 -24.57
N HIS A 53 6.69 -44.24 -24.16
CA HIS A 53 7.77 -43.73 -25.01
C HIS A 53 8.75 -44.84 -25.42
N MET A 54 9.15 -45.72 -24.49
CA MET A 54 10.04 -46.85 -24.79
C MET A 54 9.42 -47.84 -25.78
N THR A 55 8.11 -48.11 -25.67
CA THR A 55 7.37 -48.94 -26.63
C THR A 55 7.31 -48.31 -28.03
N ILE A 56 7.12 -46.98 -28.11
CA ILE A 56 7.16 -46.24 -29.38
C ILE A 56 8.56 -46.29 -30.01
N LEU A 57 9.61 -46.29 -29.20
CA LEU A 57 10.99 -46.40 -29.68
C LEU A 57 11.37 -47.78 -30.19
N SER A 58 10.81 -48.86 -29.61
CA SER A 58 11.07 -50.26 -30.00
C SER A 58 10.25 -50.73 -31.20
N GLY A 59 9.19 -50.01 -31.58
CA GLY A 59 8.36 -50.32 -32.76
C GLY A 59 7.25 -51.35 -32.51
N ASP A 60 6.99 -51.73 -31.26
CA ASP A 60 5.96 -52.72 -30.91
C ASP A 60 4.54 -52.12 -30.85
N LYS A 61 3.64 -52.63 -31.69
CA LYS A 61 2.23 -52.18 -31.81
C LYS A 61 1.27 -52.94 -30.88
N LYS A 62 1.52 -53.01 -29.57
CA LYS A 62 0.49 -53.45 -28.62
C LYS A 62 0.49 -52.57 -27.38
N VAL A 63 -0.61 -51.82 -27.21
CA VAL A 63 -0.95 -51.11 -25.98
C VAL A 63 -2.25 -51.73 -25.50
N ASP A 64 -2.16 -52.62 -24.51
CA ASP A 64 -3.35 -53.04 -23.75
C ASP A 64 -3.66 -51.99 -22.67
N ASN A 65 -4.95 -51.80 -22.43
CA ASN A 65 -5.59 -50.68 -21.74
C ASN A 65 -4.92 -50.25 -20.41
N LEU A 66 -4.65 -48.94 -20.28
CA LEU A 66 -4.19 -48.24 -19.07
C LEU A 66 -5.36 -47.67 -18.26
N ASP A 67 -6.40 -48.46 -18.02
CA ASP A 67 -7.43 -48.16 -17.03
C ASP A 67 -7.15 -48.99 -15.77
N GLY A 68 -6.22 -48.49 -14.94
CA GLY A 68 -5.84 -49.11 -13.68
C GLY A 68 -5.52 -48.05 -12.63
N ASP A 69 -6.22 -48.15 -11.50
CA ASP A 69 -6.11 -47.35 -10.26
C ASP A 69 -4.65 -46.95 -9.91
N PRO A 70 -4.34 -45.68 -9.53
CA PRO A 70 -2.97 -45.18 -9.36
C PRO A 70 -2.19 -45.77 -8.17
N GLY A 71 -2.68 -46.83 -7.56
CA GLY A 71 -2.29 -47.28 -6.24
C GLY A 71 -1.93 -48.76 -6.15
N LYS A 72 -1.11 -49.28 -7.06
CA LYS A 72 -0.26 -50.49 -6.88
C LYS A 72 0.49 -50.80 -8.19
N ASN A 73 1.77 -51.13 -8.10
CA ASN A 73 2.75 -51.44 -9.16
C ASN A 73 3.42 -50.17 -9.74
N GLY A 74 4.66 -49.78 -9.44
CA GLY A 74 5.82 -50.53 -8.94
C GLY A 74 7.03 -50.19 -9.82
N VAL A 75 7.86 -49.26 -9.33
CA VAL A 75 9.30 -49.06 -9.61
C VAL A 75 9.69 -48.67 -11.03
N TYR A 76 10.19 -47.43 -11.25
CA TYR A 76 11.34 -47.06 -12.09
C TYR A 76 11.64 -45.54 -11.90
N ASP A 77 12.04 -45.14 -10.69
CA ASP A 77 12.84 -43.91 -10.55
C ASP A 77 14.30 -44.29 -10.85
N VAL A 78 15.08 -43.37 -11.41
CA VAL A 78 16.53 -43.60 -11.51
C VAL A 78 17.03 -43.67 -10.07
N ALA A 79 17.80 -44.72 -9.70
CA ALA A 79 18.27 -44.91 -8.32
C ALA A 79 19.09 -43.72 -7.79
N ASP A 80 19.61 -42.90 -8.72
CA ASP A 80 20.42 -41.73 -8.45
C ASP A 80 19.61 -40.43 -8.32
N VAL A 81 20.19 -39.46 -7.60
CA VAL A 81 19.61 -38.14 -7.39
C VAL A 81 19.56 -37.39 -8.70
N CYS A 82 18.36 -36.99 -9.14
CA CYS A 82 18.20 -36.28 -10.39
C CYS A 82 19.02 -34.96 -10.39
N PRO A 83 20.00 -34.79 -11.29
CA PRO A 83 20.86 -33.61 -11.30
C PRO A 83 20.12 -32.34 -11.72
N CYS A 84 18.93 -32.45 -12.31
CA CYS A 84 18.14 -31.29 -12.75
C CYS A 84 17.28 -30.70 -11.62
N CYS A 85 16.63 -31.54 -10.81
CA CYS A 85 15.71 -31.07 -9.76
C CYS A 85 16.19 -31.37 -8.33
N PHE A 86 17.41 -31.89 -8.16
CA PHE A 86 17.97 -32.27 -6.85
C PHE A 86 17.08 -33.29 -6.09
N GLY A 87 16.32 -34.09 -6.83
CA GLY A 87 15.34 -35.04 -6.28
C GLY A 87 14.01 -34.45 -5.83
N LEU A 88 13.75 -33.15 -6.02
CA LEU A 88 12.46 -32.53 -5.68
C LEU A 88 11.28 -33.19 -6.41
N LEU A 89 11.47 -33.64 -7.65
CA LEU A 89 10.44 -34.29 -8.45
C LEU A 89 10.50 -35.83 -8.37
N GLN A 90 11.27 -36.40 -7.44
CA GLN A 90 11.36 -37.86 -7.22
C GLN A 90 10.42 -38.30 -6.10
N GLU A 91 10.29 -39.60 -5.87
CA GLU A 91 9.28 -40.17 -4.96
C GLU A 91 9.45 -39.79 -3.48
N SER A 92 10.65 -39.36 -3.08
CA SER A 92 10.94 -38.94 -1.69
C SER A 92 9.98 -37.87 -1.18
N PHE A 93 9.58 -36.92 -2.04
CA PHE A 93 8.64 -35.83 -1.74
C PHE A 93 7.17 -36.18 -1.96
N THR A 94 6.86 -37.44 -2.33
CA THR A 94 5.51 -37.99 -2.38
C THR A 94 5.35 -39.22 -1.48
N SER A 95 6.39 -39.55 -0.70
CA SER A 95 6.43 -40.72 0.16
C SER A 95 5.56 -40.56 1.41
N LEU A 96 5.08 -41.68 1.97
CA LEU A 96 4.32 -41.66 3.22
C LEU A 96 5.10 -40.99 4.36
N ALA A 97 6.42 -41.24 4.47
CA ALA A 97 7.27 -40.62 5.48
C ALA A 97 7.29 -39.09 5.39
N PHE A 98 7.35 -38.54 4.17
CA PHE A 98 7.26 -37.09 3.94
C PHE A 98 5.91 -36.53 4.36
N LEU A 99 4.81 -37.18 3.97
CA LEU A 99 3.45 -36.75 4.29
C LEU A 99 3.18 -36.79 5.81
N THR A 100 3.55 -37.89 6.47
CA THR A 100 3.39 -38.06 7.92
C THR A 100 4.20 -37.03 8.69
N ARG A 101 5.40 -36.66 8.23
CA ARG A 101 6.21 -35.61 8.87
C ARG A 101 5.51 -34.25 8.84
N ILE A 102 4.85 -33.89 7.74
CA ILE A 102 4.08 -32.64 7.64
C ILE A 102 2.86 -32.70 8.57
N GLN A 103 2.11 -33.79 8.54
CA GLN A 103 0.94 -33.97 9.40
C GLN A 103 1.29 -33.89 10.88
N HIS A 104 2.37 -34.55 11.30
CA HIS A 104 2.83 -34.52 12.68
C HIS A 104 3.13 -33.10 13.13
N HIS A 105 3.82 -32.31 12.30
CA HIS A 105 4.12 -30.91 12.59
C HIS A 105 2.84 -30.05 12.70
N VAL A 106 1.85 -30.27 11.84
CA VAL A 106 0.56 -29.56 11.92
C VAL A 106 -0.19 -29.91 13.21
N GLN A 107 -0.23 -31.20 13.58
CA GLN A 107 -0.91 -31.69 14.77
C GLN A 107 -0.24 -31.24 16.07
N GLN A 108 1.09 -31.29 16.15
CA GLN A 108 1.84 -30.86 17.34
C GLN A 108 1.59 -29.40 17.71
N ASN A 109 1.38 -28.54 16.71
CA ASN A 109 1.10 -27.13 16.94
C ASN A 109 -0.40 -26.82 17.14
N GLY A 110 -1.28 -27.83 17.03
CA GLY A 110 -2.71 -27.69 17.28
C GLY A 110 -3.49 -26.91 16.23
N TYR A 111 -3.00 -26.85 14.98
CA TYR A 111 -3.71 -26.15 13.90
C TYR A 111 -4.87 -26.97 13.35
N THR A 112 -5.98 -26.30 13.00
CA THR A 112 -7.12 -26.95 12.32
C THR A 112 -6.96 -26.86 10.80
N LEU A 113 -6.87 -28.01 10.13
CA LEU A 113 -6.81 -28.10 8.66
C LEU A 113 -8.22 -28.09 8.03
N ARG A 114 -8.80 -26.90 7.80
CA ARG A 114 -10.03 -26.77 6.98
C ARG A 114 -9.74 -26.60 5.50
N THR A 115 -8.77 -25.75 5.19
CA THR A 115 -8.14 -25.56 3.87
C THR A 115 -6.67 -25.28 4.13
N PHE A 116 -5.83 -25.57 3.14
CA PHE A 116 -4.41 -25.27 3.24
C PHE A 116 -3.85 -24.88 1.88
N TRP A 117 -2.68 -24.28 1.90
CA TRP A 117 -1.86 -24.17 0.70
C TRP A 117 -0.39 -24.34 1.07
N CYS A 118 0.39 -24.83 0.12
CA CYS A 118 1.81 -25.09 0.33
C CYS A 118 2.68 -24.10 -0.44
N SER A 119 3.72 -23.68 0.26
CA SER A 119 4.80 -22.86 -0.25
C SER A 119 6.09 -23.68 -0.18
N LEU A 120 6.88 -23.67 -1.25
CA LEU A 120 8.15 -24.39 -1.34
C LEU A 120 9.30 -23.39 -1.47
N THR A 121 10.26 -23.49 -0.56
CA THR A 121 11.59 -22.91 -0.70
C THR A 121 12.53 -24.03 -1.15
N ALA A 122 12.82 -24.03 -2.46
CA ALA A 122 13.72 -25.01 -3.08
C ALA A 122 15.19 -24.55 -2.99
N PRO A 123 16.16 -25.48 -3.08
CA PRO A 123 17.58 -25.15 -3.19
C PRO A 123 17.83 -24.14 -4.32
N ASN A 124 18.62 -23.10 -4.05
CA ASN A 124 18.90 -22.03 -5.04
C ASN A 124 19.54 -22.59 -6.34
N GLY A 125 20.29 -23.70 -6.26
CA GLY A 125 20.86 -24.37 -7.44
C GLY A 125 19.82 -24.99 -8.39
N ALA A 126 18.59 -25.26 -7.93
CA ALA A 126 17.56 -25.91 -8.74
C ALA A 126 17.18 -25.10 -9.99
N ASP A 127 17.05 -23.78 -9.87
CA ASP A 127 16.71 -22.92 -11.01
C ASP A 127 17.91 -22.80 -11.99
N ILE A 128 19.15 -22.79 -11.48
CA ILE A 128 20.37 -22.79 -12.30
C ILE A 128 20.47 -24.07 -13.10
N ARG A 129 20.41 -25.24 -12.44
CA ARG A 129 20.53 -26.53 -13.13
C ARG A 129 19.39 -26.79 -14.08
N SER A 130 18.16 -26.41 -13.73
CA SER A 130 17.04 -26.47 -14.66
C SER A 130 17.39 -25.78 -15.98
N ARG A 131 17.97 -24.57 -15.91
CA ARG A 131 18.39 -23.84 -17.11
C ARG A 131 19.54 -24.50 -17.86
N ILE A 132 20.53 -25.10 -17.18
CA ILE A 132 21.62 -25.86 -17.84
C ILE A 132 21.05 -26.95 -18.75
N PHE A 133 20.08 -27.72 -18.25
CA PHE A 133 19.44 -28.78 -19.03
C PHE A 133 18.50 -28.24 -20.12
N ASP A 134 17.84 -27.11 -19.86
CA ASP A 134 16.98 -26.45 -20.85
C ASP A 134 17.80 -25.88 -22.02
N GLU A 135 18.96 -25.24 -21.78
CA GLU A 135 19.87 -24.74 -22.83
C GLU A 135 20.51 -25.89 -23.63
N TYR A 136 20.94 -26.98 -22.97
CA TYR A 136 21.44 -28.17 -23.68
C TYR A 136 20.40 -28.78 -24.62
N TRP A 137 19.12 -28.85 -24.20
CA TRP A 137 18.04 -29.30 -25.06
C TRP A 137 17.84 -28.35 -26.26
N ASP A 138 17.78 -27.05 -26.02
CA ASP A 138 17.57 -26.05 -27.08
C ASP A 138 18.69 -26.09 -28.13
N GLU A 139 19.93 -26.38 -27.72
CA GLU A 139 21.08 -26.54 -28.62
C GLU A 139 21.09 -27.88 -29.37
N SER A 140 20.68 -28.97 -28.71
CA SER A 140 20.80 -30.33 -29.25
C SER A 140 19.54 -30.84 -29.95
N ALA A 141 18.42 -30.13 -29.84
CA ALA A 141 17.11 -30.54 -30.33
C ALA A 141 16.35 -29.36 -30.94
N GLU A 142 15.27 -28.91 -30.29
CA GLU A 142 14.47 -27.77 -30.71
C GLU A 142 14.29 -26.77 -29.57
N LYS A 143 14.16 -25.49 -29.92
CA LYS A 143 13.98 -24.42 -28.94
C LYS A 143 12.55 -24.42 -28.40
N ILE A 144 12.39 -24.49 -27.08
CA ILE A 144 11.07 -24.54 -26.43
C ILE A 144 10.87 -23.35 -25.48
N SER A 145 9.84 -22.55 -25.75
CA SER A 145 9.40 -21.46 -24.86
C SER A 145 8.36 -21.95 -23.85
N GLY A 146 8.36 -21.38 -22.64
CA GLY A 146 7.31 -21.59 -21.64
C GLY A 146 7.41 -22.92 -20.87
N ARG A 147 8.62 -23.46 -20.71
CA ARG A 147 8.86 -24.63 -19.87
C ARG A 147 8.41 -24.36 -18.43
N LEU A 148 7.84 -25.38 -17.80
CA LEU A 148 7.45 -25.31 -16.40
C LEU A 148 8.70 -25.25 -15.50
N ALA A 149 8.71 -24.37 -14.50
CA ALA A 149 9.77 -24.33 -13.50
C ALA A 149 9.71 -25.56 -12.58
N VAL A 150 10.83 -25.96 -11.99
CA VAL A 150 10.89 -27.11 -11.07
C VAL A 150 9.91 -26.95 -9.90
N LYS A 151 9.79 -25.74 -9.35
CA LYS A 151 8.84 -25.42 -8.26
C LYS A 151 7.38 -25.61 -8.67
N ASP A 152 7.00 -25.20 -9.88
CA ASP A 152 5.63 -25.34 -10.36
C ASP A 152 5.30 -26.79 -10.73
N ALA A 153 6.27 -27.51 -11.28
CA ALA A 153 6.17 -28.96 -11.48
C ALA A 153 6.01 -29.69 -10.13
N TRP A 154 6.76 -29.27 -9.10
CA TRP A 154 6.63 -29.82 -7.76
C TRP A 154 5.24 -29.57 -7.19
N LYS A 155 4.70 -28.35 -7.31
CA LYS A 155 3.32 -28.04 -6.88
C LYS A 155 2.30 -28.91 -7.62
N ALA A 156 2.46 -29.09 -8.94
CA ALA A 156 1.55 -29.90 -9.75
C ALA A 156 1.51 -31.39 -9.35
N VAL A 157 2.64 -31.90 -8.84
CA VAL A 157 2.82 -33.29 -8.42
C VAL A 157 2.40 -33.50 -6.97
N VAL A 158 2.87 -32.65 -6.05
CA VAL A 158 2.73 -32.87 -4.61
C VAL A 158 1.39 -32.37 -4.07
N THR A 159 0.80 -31.31 -4.65
CA THR A 159 -0.47 -30.76 -4.15
C THR A 159 -1.59 -31.80 -4.12
N PRO A 160 -1.86 -32.57 -5.20
CA PRO A 160 -2.92 -33.59 -5.17
C PRO A 160 -2.67 -34.70 -4.13
N VAL A 161 -1.41 -35.05 -3.90
CA VAL A 161 -1.00 -36.06 -2.92
C VAL A 161 -1.29 -35.56 -1.50
N LEU A 162 -0.91 -34.33 -1.19
CA LEU A 162 -1.21 -33.70 0.10
C LEU A 162 -2.72 -33.53 0.32
N THR A 163 -3.48 -33.12 -0.71
CA THR A 163 -4.94 -32.99 -0.58
C THR A 163 -5.62 -34.32 -0.33
N GLY A 164 -5.16 -35.39 -1.01
CA GLY A 164 -5.66 -36.75 -0.78
C GLY A 164 -5.30 -37.26 0.61
N PHE A 165 -4.08 -36.98 1.07
CA PHE A 165 -3.58 -37.43 2.37
C PHE A 165 -4.25 -36.72 3.55
N PHE A 166 -4.39 -35.39 3.49
CA PHE A 166 -5.07 -34.63 4.55
C PHE A 166 -6.59 -34.73 4.49
N GLY A 167 -7.18 -35.21 3.39
CA GLY A 167 -8.62 -35.22 3.19
C GLY A 167 -9.24 -33.82 3.13
N THR A 168 -8.45 -32.79 2.81
CA THR A 168 -8.88 -31.39 2.70
C THR A 168 -8.45 -30.77 1.37
N ARG A 169 -9.13 -29.68 1.00
CA ARG A 169 -8.90 -28.95 -0.26
C ARG A 169 -7.74 -27.98 -0.17
N TRP A 170 -7.00 -27.89 -1.27
CA TRP A 170 -6.04 -26.82 -1.50
C TRP A 170 -6.77 -25.57 -2.00
N VAL A 171 -6.58 -24.43 -1.32
CA VAL A 171 -7.14 -23.14 -1.73
C VAL A 171 -6.04 -22.09 -1.61
N GLY A 172 -5.64 -21.51 -2.76
CA GLY A 172 -4.56 -20.52 -2.78
C GLY A 172 -4.87 -19.34 -1.85
N HIS A 173 -3.94 -19.03 -0.95
CA HIS A 173 -4.01 -17.90 0.00
C HIS A 173 -5.14 -17.95 1.04
N GLU A 174 -5.79 -19.10 1.25
CA GLU A 174 -6.80 -19.29 2.30
C GLU A 174 -6.51 -20.48 3.22
N GLY A 175 -6.67 -20.28 4.52
CA GLY A 175 -6.50 -21.32 5.54
C GLY A 175 -5.09 -21.39 6.12
N LEU A 176 -4.52 -22.59 6.22
CA LEU A 176 -3.17 -22.78 6.76
C LEU A 176 -2.13 -22.74 5.64
N GLU A 177 -1.20 -21.79 5.69
CA GLU A 177 -0.02 -21.81 4.84
C GLU A 177 1.02 -22.77 5.42
N ILE A 178 1.37 -23.81 4.66
CA ILE A 178 2.42 -24.77 5.02
C ILE A 178 3.66 -24.45 4.17
N ASN A 179 4.61 -23.76 4.79
CA ASN A 179 5.92 -23.47 4.23
C ASN A 179 6.86 -24.66 4.41
N LEU A 180 7.38 -25.18 3.30
CA LEU A 180 8.32 -26.28 3.24
C LEU A 180 9.66 -25.77 2.72
N ALA A 181 10.66 -25.71 3.60
CA ALA A 181 12.01 -25.35 3.24
C ALA A 181 12.83 -26.63 2.99
N VAL A 182 13.40 -26.68 1.79
CA VAL A 182 14.16 -27.81 1.29
C VAL A 182 15.57 -27.36 0.95
N GLU A 183 16.54 -28.12 1.42
CA GLU A 183 17.96 -27.84 1.26
C GLU A 183 18.66 -29.06 0.65
N ASN A 184 19.78 -28.80 -0.01
CA ASN A 184 20.69 -29.82 -0.51
C ASN A 184 22.11 -29.58 0.05
N ALA A 185 22.49 -30.40 1.02
CA ALA A 185 23.77 -30.27 1.73
C ALA A 185 25.02 -30.31 0.83
N GLN A 186 24.92 -30.90 -0.37
CA GLN A 186 26.05 -30.97 -1.30
C GLN A 186 26.30 -29.63 -2.01
N MET A 187 25.24 -28.88 -2.34
CA MET A 187 25.28 -27.80 -3.33
C MET A 187 24.70 -26.45 -2.88
N ASP A 188 24.04 -26.36 -1.73
CA ASP A 188 23.49 -25.09 -1.26
C ASP A 188 24.56 -24.01 -1.16
N GLY A 189 24.32 -22.90 -1.87
CA GLY A 189 25.22 -21.75 -1.96
C GLY A 189 26.32 -21.88 -3.02
N LYS A 190 26.88 -23.08 -3.26
CA LYS A 190 28.07 -23.27 -4.12
C LYS A 190 27.86 -22.88 -5.59
N GLU A 191 26.71 -23.19 -6.17
CA GLU A 191 26.41 -22.79 -7.56
C GLU A 191 26.14 -21.29 -7.67
N CYS A 192 25.70 -20.67 -6.58
CA CYS A 192 25.46 -19.24 -6.52
C CYS A 192 26.73 -18.44 -6.20
N GLU A 193 27.80 -19.05 -5.70
CA GLU A 193 29.10 -18.37 -5.47
C GLU A 193 29.67 -17.80 -6.77
N ALA A 194 29.65 -18.58 -7.85
CA ALA A 194 30.10 -18.11 -9.16
C ALA A 194 29.27 -16.92 -9.68
N LEU A 195 27.95 -16.94 -9.45
CA LEU A 195 27.05 -15.85 -9.81
C LEU A 195 27.26 -14.61 -8.95
N THR A 196 27.39 -14.79 -7.64
CA THR A 196 27.61 -13.67 -6.71
C THR A 196 28.98 -13.05 -6.92
N ALA A 197 29.99 -13.81 -7.37
CA ALA A 197 31.29 -13.29 -7.77
C ALA A 197 31.23 -12.48 -9.08
N LYS A 198 30.53 -12.99 -10.12
CA LYS A 198 30.40 -12.28 -11.41
C LYS A 198 29.46 -11.07 -11.35
N TYR A 199 28.42 -11.12 -10.51
CA TYR A 199 27.38 -10.08 -10.39
C TYR A 199 27.19 -9.60 -8.94
N PRO A 200 28.22 -9.04 -8.29
CA PRO A 200 28.18 -8.65 -6.88
C PRO A 200 27.06 -7.63 -6.58
N GLN A 201 26.83 -6.69 -7.50
CA GLN A 201 25.86 -5.60 -7.38
C GLN A 201 24.39 -6.08 -7.35
N SER A 202 24.13 -7.33 -7.73
CA SER A 202 22.77 -7.89 -7.82
C SER A 202 22.30 -8.58 -6.54
N PHE A 203 23.20 -8.80 -5.57
CA PHE A 203 22.92 -9.53 -4.34
C PHE A 203 23.19 -8.66 -3.11
N GLN A 204 22.31 -8.72 -2.12
CA GLN A 204 22.44 -7.92 -0.90
C GLN A 204 23.47 -8.55 0.03
N GLU A 205 24.26 -7.72 0.72
CA GLU A 205 25.17 -8.19 1.77
C GLU A 205 24.50 -8.04 3.14
N LYS A 206 24.59 -9.09 3.97
CA LYS A 206 24.26 -9.02 5.39
C LYS A 206 25.39 -9.56 6.24
N ARG A 207 25.52 -8.98 7.42
CA ARG A 207 26.43 -9.47 8.45
C ARG A 207 25.87 -10.76 9.03
N GLY A 208 26.64 -11.84 8.93
CA GLY A 208 26.31 -13.14 9.50
C GLY A 208 26.46 -13.16 11.03
N PRO A 209 25.99 -14.22 11.69
CA PRO A 209 26.18 -14.42 13.14
C PRO A 209 27.65 -14.48 13.55
N ASP A 210 28.53 -14.85 12.62
CA ASP A 210 29.99 -14.88 12.73
C ASP A 210 30.65 -13.49 12.53
N GLY A 211 29.85 -12.43 12.37
CA GLY A 211 30.33 -11.06 12.16
C GLY A 211 30.85 -10.78 10.74
N LYS A 212 30.93 -11.80 9.87
CA LYS A 212 31.41 -11.69 8.48
C LYS A 212 30.30 -11.25 7.54
N MET A 213 30.62 -10.41 6.56
CA MET A 213 29.67 -10.05 5.50
C MET A 213 29.49 -11.23 4.55
N LYS A 214 28.25 -11.70 4.39
CA LYS A 214 27.87 -12.73 3.43
C LYS A 214 26.82 -12.19 2.47
N ARG A 215 26.96 -12.51 1.18
CA ARG A 215 25.95 -12.19 0.17
C ARG A 215 24.77 -13.12 0.31
N ILE A 216 23.59 -12.53 0.47
CA ILE A 216 22.33 -13.25 0.53
C ILE A 216 21.80 -13.42 -0.89
N VAL A 217 21.66 -14.68 -1.29
CA VAL A 217 21.03 -15.07 -2.55
C VAL A 217 19.57 -15.38 -2.27
N THR A 218 18.68 -14.43 -2.60
CA THR A 218 17.24 -14.69 -2.59
C THR A 218 16.82 -15.26 -3.95
N ARG A 219 15.77 -16.08 -3.97
CA ARG A 219 15.20 -16.61 -5.22
C ARG A 219 14.90 -15.51 -6.24
N HIS A 220 14.28 -14.40 -5.80
CA HIS A 220 13.96 -13.27 -6.68
C HIS A 220 15.22 -12.62 -7.28
N SER A 221 16.28 -12.43 -6.48
CA SER A 221 17.56 -11.90 -6.99
C SER A 221 18.20 -12.85 -8.00
N LEU A 222 18.12 -14.17 -7.76
CA LEU A 222 18.64 -15.19 -8.65
C LEU A 222 17.86 -15.23 -9.99
N GLU A 223 16.54 -15.29 -9.94
CA GLU A 223 15.66 -15.30 -11.13
C GLU A 223 15.91 -14.07 -12.00
N LYS A 224 16.06 -12.89 -11.40
CA LYS A 224 16.36 -11.64 -12.12
C LYS A 224 17.71 -11.69 -12.83
N VAL A 225 18.76 -12.16 -12.14
CA VAL A 225 20.10 -12.28 -12.73
C VAL A 225 20.08 -13.29 -13.87
N LEU A 226 19.52 -14.48 -13.66
CA LEU A 226 19.41 -15.51 -14.68
C LEU A 226 18.62 -14.97 -15.89
N ALA A 227 17.46 -14.36 -15.71
CA ALA A 227 16.66 -13.84 -16.83
C ALA A 227 17.39 -12.79 -17.69
N SER A 228 18.30 -12.01 -17.09
CA SER A 228 19.10 -11.00 -17.81
C SER A 228 20.36 -11.55 -18.48
N MET A 229 20.76 -12.79 -18.15
CA MET A 229 22.01 -13.39 -18.60
C MET A 229 21.88 -13.98 -20.00
N ARG A 230 22.82 -13.62 -20.89
CA ARG A 230 22.95 -14.19 -22.24
C ARG A 230 23.36 -15.68 -22.14
N SER A 231 22.90 -16.52 -23.07
CA SER A 231 23.23 -17.96 -23.07
C SER A 231 24.74 -18.23 -23.12
N TYR A 232 25.51 -17.44 -23.89
CA TYR A 232 26.97 -17.54 -23.90
C TYR A 232 27.60 -17.34 -22.52
N ASP A 233 27.19 -16.29 -21.80
CA ASP A 233 27.67 -15.98 -20.45
C ASP A 233 27.25 -17.05 -19.44
N PHE A 234 26.07 -17.63 -19.64
CA PHE A 234 25.52 -18.68 -18.80
C PHE A 234 26.28 -19.99 -18.99
N ASN A 235 26.45 -20.46 -20.22
CA ASN A 235 27.19 -21.68 -20.55
C ASN A 235 28.66 -21.62 -20.14
N LEU A 236 29.27 -20.43 -20.17
CA LEU A 236 30.64 -20.23 -19.69
C LEU A 236 30.76 -20.40 -18.16
N LEU A 237 29.77 -19.92 -17.41
CA LEU A 237 29.73 -20.07 -15.95
C LEU A 237 29.27 -21.45 -15.49
N PHE A 238 28.37 -22.06 -16.25
CA PHE A 238 27.66 -23.28 -15.91
C PHE A 238 27.72 -24.29 -17.06
N PRO A 239 28.88 -24.92 -17.26
CA PRO A 239 29.06 -25.85 -18.38
C PRO A 239 28.22 -27.12 -18.22
N PHE A 240 27.76 -27.64 -19.35
CA PHE A 240 27.10 -28.94 -19.44
C PHE A 240 28.13 -30.07 -19.66
N PRO A 241 28.00 -31.24 -19.00
CA PRO A 241 27.02 -31.57 -17.97
C PRO A 241 27.40 -30.98 -16.59
N PRO A 242 26.42 -30.63 -15.74
CA PRO A 242 26.70 -30.16 -14.38
C PRO A 242 27.27 -31.29 -13.51
N ARG A 243 27.89 -30.92 -12.37
CA ARG A 243 28.48 -31.89 -11.44
C ARG A 243 27.40 -32.88 -10.92
N PRO A 244 27.67 -34.20 -10.89
CA PRO A 244 26.74 -35.19 -10.36
C PRO A 244 26.32 -34.92 -8.91
N LEU A 245 25.09 -35.28 -8.57
CA LEU A 245 24.58 -35.24 -7.19
C LEU A 245 24.60 -36.64 -6.60
N THR A 246 25.14 -36.78 -5.39
CA THR A 246 25.10 -38.02 -4.60
C THR A 246 24.21 -37.89 -3.39
N VAL A 247 23.90 -36.65 -2.96
CA VAL A 247 23.05 -36.36 -1.81
C VAL A 247 21.70 -35.81 -2.28
N PRO A 248 20.55 -36.43 -1.93
CA PRO A 248 19.23 -35.92 -2.28
C PRO A 248 18.89 -34.67 -1.46
N SER A 249 17.99 -33.84 -1.97
CA SER A 249 17.45 -32.73 -1.16
C SER A 249 16.58 -33.26 -0.03
N THR A 250 16.65 -32.60 1.13
CA THR A 250 15.88 -32.99 2.32
C THR A 250 15.02 -31.83 2.79
N LEU A 251 13.84 -32.16 3.31
CA LEU A 251 12.99 -31.20 4.00
C LEU A 251 13.67 -30.83 5.33
N VAL A 252 14.11 -29.59 5.48
CA VAL A 252 14.82 -29.12 6.69
C VAL A 252 13.88 -28.48 7.68
N GLN A 253 12.95 -27.66 7.21
CA GLN A 253 12.04 -26.91 8.05
C GLN A 253 10.62 -26.92 7.48
N ILE A 254 9.66 -27.11 8.39
CA ILE A 254 8.24 -26.91 8.15
C ILE A 254 7.84 -25.70 8.98
N THR A 255 7.08 -24.78 8.40
CA THR A 255 6.52 -23.64 9.12
C THR A 255 5.08 -23.48 8.73
N CYS A 256 4.20 -23.47 9.72
CA CYS A 256 2.76 -23.30 9.52
C CYS A 256 2.39 -21.87 9.89
N ILE A 257 1.80 -21.14 8.96
CA ILE A 257 1.35 -19.76 9.17
C ILE A 257 -0.17 -19.75 9.01
N PRO A 258 -0.94 -19.53 10.08
CA PRO A 258 -2.39 -19.41 9.97
C PRO A 258 -2.74 -18.07 9.29
N CYS A 259 -3.70 -18.08 8.36
CA CYS A 259 -4.27 -16.85 7.84
C CYS A 259 -5.02 -16.09 8.96
N SER A 260 -5.01 -14.76 8.89
CA SER A 260 -5.81 -13.95 9.81
C SER A 260 -7.30 -14.29 9.69
N VAL A 261 -7.99 -14.36 10.83
CA VAL A 261 -9.44 -14.53 10.87
C VAL A 261 -10.09 -13.19 11.13
N PHE A 262 -11.15 -12.85 10.40
CA PHE A 262 -11.85 -11.58 10.56
C PHE A 262 -13.19 -11.82 11.23
N VAL A 263 -13.47 -11.09 12.30
CA VAL A 263 -14.75 -11.12 13.00
C VAL A 263 -15.36 -9.72 12.97
N ALA A 264 -16.63 -9.60 12.65
CA ALA A 264 -17.33 -8.32 12.67
C ALA A 264 -18.60 -8.38 13.52
N GLY A 265 -19.04 -7.22 13.98
CA GLY A 265 -20.24 -7.07 14.79
C GLY A 265 -20.61 -5.60 14.98
N ARG A 266 -21.47 -5.34 15.96
CA ARG A 266 -21.82 -3.99 16.41
C ARG A 266 -21.68 -3.88 17.91
N TYR A 267 -21.13 -2.78 18.41
CA TYR A 267 -21.05 -2.53 19.84
C TYR A 267 -21.95 -1.35 20.24
N LEU A 268 -22.59 -1.49 21.38
CA LEU A 268 -23.18 -0.42 22.17
C LEU A 268 -22.21 -0.08 23.31
N LYS A 269 -22.26 1.17 23.76
CA LYS A 269 -21.44 1.69 24.84
C LYS A 269 -22.33 2.48 25.79
N TYR A 270 -22.40 2.02 27.03
CA TYR A 270 -23.28 2.53 28.09
C TYR A 270 -22.53 3.32 29.18
N SER A 271 -21.20 3.36 29.13
CA SER A 271 -20.38 4.12 30.08
C SER A 271 -19.77 5.38 29.46
N ARG A 272 -19.70 6.46 30.25
CA ARG A 272 -18.99 7.71 29.92
C ARG A 272 -17.52 7.73 30.41
N THR A 273 -17.02 6.63 30.99
CA THR A 273 -15.62 6.47 31.46
C THR A 273 -14.82 5.47 30.63
N VAL A 274 -15.46 4.82 29.65
CA VAL A 274 -14.85 3.84 28.75
C VAL A 274 -14.46 4.48 27.42
N SER A 275 -13.21 4.30 27.01
CA SER A 275 -12.71 4.77 25.71
C SER A 275 -13.03 3.77 24.58
N GLN A 276 -12.97 4.16 23.31
CA GLN A 276 -13.14 3.18 22.22
C GLN A 276 -11.92 2.26 22.09
N THR A 277 -10.73 2.83 22.13
CA THR A 277 -9.44 2.15 22.08
C THR A 277 -8.62 2.56 23.31
N PRO A 278 -7.67 1.75 23.79
CA PRO A 278 -6.86 2.07 24.96
C PRO A 278 -6.28 3.49 24.88
N TRP A 279 -6.51 4.28 25.91
CA TRP A 279 -6.11 5.69 25.93
C TRP A 279 -5.08 5.94 27.02
N PHE A 280 -3.87 6.32 26.60
CA PHE A 280 -2.77 6.68 27.48
C PHE A 280 -2.35 8.14 27.22
N ILE A 281 -2.01 8.86 28.28
CA ILE A 281 -1.34 10.18 28.24
C ILE A 281 -0.16 10.07 29.20
N GLU A 282 1.06 10.34 28.72
CA GLU A 282 2.29 10.22 29.54
C GLU A 282 2.41 8.86 30.24
N GLU A 283 2.06 7.79 29.52
CA GLU A 283 2.02 6.40 30.02
C GLU A 283 0.95 6.11 31.10
N GLU A 284 0.21 7.12 31.56
CA GLU A 284 -0.95 6.94 32.43
C GLU A 284 -2.22 6.60 31.65
N ARG A 285 -2.92 5.55 32.09
CA ARG A 285 -4.20 5.14 31.54
C ARG A 285 -5.28 6.19 31.85
N LYS A 286 -6.04 6.59 30.83
CA LYS A 286 -7.19 7.50 30.96
C LYS A 286 -8.49 6.74 30.69
N GLY A 287 -9.39 6.79 31.66
CA GLY A 287 -10.61 5.98 31.67
C GLY A 287 -10.39 4.58 32.24
N ASP A 288 -11.49 3.89 32.52
CA ASP A 288 -11.46 2.61 33.23
C ASP A 288 -11.08 1.46 32.28
N ALA A 289 -11.72 1.43 31.10
CA ALA A 289 -11.57 0.38 30.10
C ALA A 289 -11.59 0.93 28.67
N SER A 290 -11.38 0.06 27.68
CA SER A 290 -11.72 0.35 26.29
C SER A 290 -12.63 -0.70 25.66
N VAL A 291 -13.48 -0.28 24.72
CA VAL A 291 -14.34 -1.17 23.92
C VAL A 291 -13.50 -2.24 23.23
N GLU A 292 -12.38 -1.84 22.64
CA GLU A 292 -11.40 -2.73 22.02
C GLU A 292 -10.93 -3.84 22.96
N GLU A 293 -10.40 -3.51 24.14
CA GLU A 293 -9.87 -4.52 25.09
C GLU A 293 -10.96 -5.52 25.52
N MET A 294 -12.16 -5.04 25.82
CA MET A 294 -13.27 -5.87 26.30
C MET A 294 -13.74 -6.88 25.25
N ILE A 295 -13.76 -6.47 23.97
CA ILE A 295 -14.17 -7.34 22.86
C ILE A 295 -13.03 -8.28 22.45
N CYS A 296 -11.84 -7.71 22.21
CA CYS A 296 -10.70 -8.44 21.66
C CYS A 296 -10.20 -9.53 22.60
N ALA A 297 -10.15 -9.30 23.92
CA ALA A 297 -9.65 -10.31 24.86
C ALA A 297 -10.46 -11.62 24.82
N LYS A 298 -11.79 -11.53 24.65
CA LYS A 298 -12.67 -12.71 24.53
C LYS A 298 -12.53 -13.40 23.18
N LEU A 299 -12.38 -12.63 22.10
CA LEU A 299 -12.13 -13.18 20.77
C LEU A 299 -10.77 -13.89 20.69
N GLU A 300 -9.71 -13.28 21.22
CA GLU A 300 -8.37 -13.88 21.26
C GLU A 300 -8.39 -15.21 22.02
N ALA A 301 -9.07 -15.27 23.17
CA ALA A 301 -9.24 -16.51 23.93
C ALA A 301 -10.04 -17.58 23.17
N ALA A 302 -11.15 -17.19 22.54
CA ALA A 302 -12.04 -18.11 21.82
C ALA A 302 -11.37 -18.70 20.55
N PHE A 303 -10.57 -17.90 19.84
CA PHE A 303 -9.88 -18.32 18.62
C PHE A 303 -8.44 -18.82 18.86
N GLN A 304 -7.96 -18.73 20.11
CA GLN A 304 -6.55 -18.92 20.49
C GLN A 304 -5.61 -18.14 19.56
N ALA A 305 -5.91 -16.86 19.38
CA ALA A 305 -5.11 -15.95 18.57
C ALA A 305 -3.95 -15.37 19.39
N GLU A 306 -2.84 -15.03 18.73
CA GLU A 306 -1.68 -14.41 19.37
C GLU A 306 -1.91 -12.92 19.65
N SER A 307 -2.63 -12.25 18.76
CA SER A 307 -2.97 -10.83 18.89
C SER A 307 -4.17 -10.48 18.01
N SER A 308 -4.72 -9.29 18.24
CA SER A 308 -5.83 -8.76 17.47
C SER A 308 -5.57 -7.33 17.00
N ARG A 309 -6.29 -6.92 15.96
CA ARG A 309 -6.39 -5.52 15.52
C ARG A 309 -7.85 -5.11 15.40
N PHE A 310 -8.24 -4.12 16.19
CA PHE A 310 -9.59 -3.60 16.20
C PHE A 310 -9.77 -2.45 15.20
N MET A 311 -10.91 -2.44 14.51
CA MET A 311 -11.33 -1.33 13.66
C MET A 311 -12.83 -1.07 13.83
N ALA A 312 -13.23 0.19 13.79
CA ALA A 312 -14.64 0.58 13.91
C ALA A 312 -15.01 1.63 12.85
N SER A 313 -16.29 1.70 12.52
CA SER A 313 -16.82 2.69 11.57
C SER A 313 -16.97 4.05 12.25
N GLY A 314 -15.85 4.76 12.44
CA GLY A 314 -15.72 6.00 13.20
C GLY A 314 -15.52 5.82 14.70
N ARG A 315 -15.44 6.95 15.42
CA ARG A 315 -15.14 7.02 16.87
C ARG A 315 -16.05 7.99 17.60
N GLU A 316 -16.35 7.69 18.86
CA GLU A 316 -16.96 8.61 19.83
C GLU A 316 -15.95 9.01 20.92
N ASP A 317 -16.18 10.16 21.55
CA ASP A 317 -15.39 10.60 22.70
C ASP A 317 -15.64 9.68 23.92
N ILE A 318 -14.75 9.69 24.90
CA ILE A 318 -14.85 8.85 26.11
C ILE A 318 -16.16 9.08 26.86
N ASP A 319 -16.62 10.33 26.92
CA ASP A 319 -17.80 10.78 27.64
C ASP A 319 -19.11 10.62 26.82
N VAL A 320 -19.05 10.01 25.64
CA VAL A 320 -20.18 9.85 24.73
C VAL A 320 -20.68 8.40 24.73
N LEU A 321 -21.99 8.23 24.89
CA LEU A 321 -22.65 6.93 24.77
C LEU A 321 -22.88 6.52 23.32
N MET A 322 -22.89 5.22 23.05
CA MET A 322 -23.21 4.64 21.74
C MET A 322 -24.43 3.71 21.88
N LEU A 323 -25.60 4.23 21.52
CA LEU A 323 -26.91 3.59 21.72
C LEU A 323 -27.54 3.05 20.41
N GLY A 324 -28.82 2.66 20.48
CA GLY A 324 -29.61 2.23 19.32
C GLY A 324 -29.16 0.90 18.74
N GLU A 325 -28.73 0.90 17.48
CA GLU A 325 -28.22 -0.31 16.80
C GLU A 325 -26.73 -0.55 17.06
N GLY A 326 -26.05 0.34 17.78
CA GLY A 326 -24.62 0.27 18.02
C GLY A 326 -23.77 0.65 16.80
N ARG A 327 -22.45 0.75 17.00
CA ARG A 327 -21.46 1.06 15.97
C ARG A 327 -20.89 -0.22 15.34
N PRO A 328 -20.82 -0.34 14.01
CA PRO A 328 -20.12 -1.44 13.36
C PRO A 328 -18.63 -1.47 13.71
N PHE A 329 -18.11 -2.65 14.01
CA PHE A 329 -16.69 -2.91 14.23
C PHE A 329 -16.26 -4.21 13.55
N GLY A 330 -14.96 -4.35 13.36
CA GLY A 330 -14.29 -5.56 12.90
C GLY A 330 -12.99 -5.79 13.67
N VAL A 331 -12.60 -7.04 13.80
CA VAL A 331 -11.40 -7.49 14.49
C VAL A 331 -10.64 -8.45 13.58
N GLU A 332 -9.40 -8.12 13.25
CA GLU A 332 -8.47 -9.05 12.62
C GLU A 332 -7.74 -9.83 13.72
N LEU A 333 -7.93 -11.14 13.76
CA LEU A 333 -7.26 -12.05 14.68
C LEU A 333 -6.03 -12.66 13.99
N ILE A 334 -4.85 -12.39 14.54
CA ILE A 334 -3.55 -12.78 14.00
C ILE A 334 -3.07 -14.01 14.77
N GLY A 335 -2.57 -15.01 14.06
CA GLY A 335 -2.08 -16.24 14.70
C GLY A 335 -3.20 -17.15 15.23
N ALA A 336 -4.44 -16.97 14.78
CA ALA A 336 -5.59 -17.77 15.24
C ALA A 336 -5.40 -19.26 14.90
N LYS A 337 -5.52 -20.13 15.91
CA LYS A 337 -5.44 -21.59 15.71
C LYS A 337 -6.70 -22.18 15.08
N TYR A 338 -7.84 -21.53 15.32
CA TYR A 338 -9.12 -21.90 14.74
C TYR A 338 -9.46 -20.95 13.59
N ALA A 339 -9.64 -21.50 12.38
CA ALA A 339 -9.97 -20.72 11.18
C ALA A 339 -11.39 -20.12 11.20
N GLY A 340 -12.23 -20.54 12.15
CA GLY A 340 -13.62 -20.10 12.26
C GLY A 340 -14.35 -20.90 13.34
N LEU A 341 -15.30 -20.25 14.00
CA LEU A 341 -16.23 -20.88 14.95
C LEU A 341 -17.59 -21.07 14.26
N THR A 342 -18.35 -22.06 14.72
CA THR A 342 -19.75 -22.26 14.28
C THR A 342 -20.63 -21.10 14.75
N GLU A 343 -21.81 -20.95 14.15
CA GLU A 343 -22.76 -19.90 14.59
C GLU A 343 -23.14 -20.02 16.07
N LEU A 344 -23.26 -21.26 16.58
CA LEU A 344 -23.57 -21.51 17.99
C LEU A 344 -22.41 -21.12 18.91
N GLU A 345 -21.17 -21.41 18.52
CA GLU A 345 -19.97 -21.02 19.26
C GLU A 345 -19.78 -19.50 19.24
N MET A 346 -20.00 -18.85 18.09
CA MET A 346 -19.97 -17.39 17.98
C MET A 346 -21.03 -16.72 18.87
N ALA A 347 -22.23 -17.27 18.92
CA ALA A 347 -23.29 -16.79 19.82
C ALA A 347 -22.90 -16.93 21.30
N LYS A 348 -22.21 -18.00 21.69
CA LYS A 348 -21.67 -18.15 23.05
C LYS A 348 -20.63 -17.08 23.37
N VAL A 349 -19.74 -16.76 22.42
CA VAL A 349 -18.74 -15.70 22.60
C VAL A 349 -19.41 -14.33 22.75
N GLU A 350 -20.45 -14.05 21.96
CA GLU A 350 -21.25 -12.82 22.08
C GLU A 350 -21.88 -12.69 23.49
N VAL A 351 -22.52 -13.75 23.98
CA VAL A 351 -23.09 -13.80 25.34
C VAL A 351 -22.00 -13.59 26.40
N GLN A 352 -20.84 -14.26 26.27
CA GLN A 352 -19.73 -14.12 27.21
C GLN A 352 -19.18 -12.69 27.27
N ILE A 353 -19.10 -11.99 26.14
CA ILE A 353 -18.70 -10.58 26.11
C ILE A 353 -19.72 -9.73 26.89
N ASN A 354 -21.01 -9.93 26.60
CA ASN A 354 -22.11 -9.15 27.19
C ASN A 354 -22.30 -9.40 28.68
N GLU A 355 -22.01 -10.62 29.17
CA GLU A 355 -22.08 -10.94 30.60
C GLU A 355 -20.84 -10.47 31.37
N SER A 356 -19.68 -10.36 30.71
CA SER A 356 -18.42 -9.94 31.35
C SER A 356 -18.35 -8.44 31.61
N HIS A 357 -19.08 -7.63 30.83
CA HIS A 357 -18.96 -6.17 30.85
C HIS A 357 -20.34 -5.51 30.82
N LYS A 358 -20.64 -4.66 31.81
CA LYS A 358 -21.89 -3.87 31.84
C LYS A 358 -21.80 -2.60 31.00
N ASP A 359 -20.58 -2.17 30.69
CA ASP A 359 -20.31 -0.90 30.00
C ASP A 359 -20.52 -0.97 28.49
N ILE A 360 -20.60 -2.18 27.92
CA ILE A 360 -20.79 -2.42 26.49
C ILE A 360 -21.75 -3.58 26.25
N GLU A 361 -22.33 -3.62 25.05
CA GLU A 361 -23.05 -4.79 24.56
C GLU A 361 -22.69 -5.00 23.08
N VAL A 362 -22.35 -6.22 22.71
CA VAL A 362 -22.04 -6.64 21.35
C VAL A 362 -23.23 -7.39 20.76
N LYS A 363 -23.49 -7.12 19.47
CA LYS A 363 -24.55 -7.76 18.69
C LYS A 363 -24.02 -8.20 17.33
N TYR A 364 -24.61 -9.27 16.81
CA TYR A 364 -24.41 -9.75 15.44
C TYR A 364 -22.96 -10.17 15.17
N LEU A 365 -22.31 -10.80 16.14
CA LEU A 365 -20.94 -11.25 16.02
C LEU A 365 -20.85 -12.42 15.01
N SER A 366 -20.04 -12.25 13.97
CA SER A 366 -19.86 -13.27 12.94
C SER A 366 -18.46 -13.24 12.34
N VAL A 367 -17.96 -14.40 11.94
CA VAL A 367 -16.76 -14.49 11.07
C VAL A 367 -17.12 -13.92 9.69
N VAL A 368 -16.27 -13.07 9.15
CA VAL A 368 -16.45 -12.38 7.86
C VAL A 368 -15.21 -12.52 6.98
N GLU A 369 -15.32 -12.12 5.72
CA GLU A 369 -14.17 -12.08 4.82
C GLU A 369 -13.38 -10.77 4.98
N ARG A 370 -12.12 -10.76 4.56
CA ARG A 370 -11.28 -9.55 4.56
C ARG A 370 -11.94 -8.40 3.80
N SER A 371 -12.65 -8.70 2.70
CA SER A 371 -13.37 -7.69 1.92
C SER A 371 -14.45 -6.96 2.72
N ASP A 372 -15.09 -7.60 3.69
CA ASP A 372 -16.15 -6.98 4.49
C ASP A 372 -15.61 -5.88 5.42
N MET A 373 -14.32 -5.95 5.78
CA MET A 373 -13.65 -4.92 6.58
C MET A 373 -13.60 -3.57 5.86
N THR A 374 -13.56 -3.57 4.52
CA THR A 374 -13.62 -2.32 3.74
C THR A 374 -14.98 -1.63 3.87
N ILE A 375 -16.07 -2.38 4.02
CA ILE A 375 -17.44 -1.84 4.16
C ILE A 375 -17.58 -1.03 5.46
N ILE A 376 -16.91 -1.49 6.53
CA ILE A 376 -16.86 -0.79 7.83
C ILE A 376 -16.19 0.58 7.66
N LYS A 377 -15.08 0.63 6.92
CA LYS A 377 -14.33 1.87 6.64
C LYS A 377 -15.13 2.85 5.79
N THR A 378 -15.72 2.41 4.68
CA THR A 378 -16.52 3.29 3.80
C THR A 378 -17.76 3.86 4.51
N GLY A 379 -18.34 3.13 5.46
CA GLY A 379 -19.48 3.59 6.25
C GLY A 379 -19.19 4.82 7.13
N GLU A 380 -17.93 5.12 7.41
CA GLU A 380 -17.52 6.24 8.26
C GLU A 380 -17.73 7.61 7.57
N GLU A 381 -17.50 7.66 6.25
CA GLU A 381 -17.37 8.90 5.48
C GLU A 381 -18.70 9.37 4.86
N ASP A 382 -19.57 8.44 4.47
CA ASP A 382 -20.75 8.76 3.65
C ASP A 382 -22.07 8.84 4.43
N LYS A 383 -22.09 8.38 5.69
CA LYS A 383 -23.35 8.16 6.42
C LYS A 383 -23.68 9.26 7.42
N THR A 384 -24.95 9.63 7.46
CA THR A 384 -25.47 10.55 8.46
C THR A 384 -25.49 9.91 9.84
N LYS A 385 -25.29 10.72 10.88
CA LYS A 385 -25.29 10.28 12.28
C LYS A 385 -26.34 11.06 13.07
N THR A 386 -27.09 10.37 13.92
CA THR A 386 -28.08 10.98 14.80
C THR A 386 -27.56 11.05 16.23
N TYR A 387 -27.70 12.21 16.85
CA TYR A 387 -27.22 12.53 18.18
C TYR A 387 -28.35 13.06 19.06
N SER A 388 -28.23 12.85 20.37
CA SER A 388 -28.99 13.56 21.41
C SER A 388 -28.01 14.23 22.36
N ALA A 389 -28.17 15.54 22.56
CA ALA A 389 -27.35 16.32 23.46
C ALA A 389 -28.20 16.91 24.59
N LEU A 390 -27.71 16.83 25.82
CA LEU A 390 -28.23 17.64 26.93
C LEU A 390 -27.52 18.98 26.89
N CYS A 391 -28.28 20.04 26.63
CA CYS A 391 -27.76 21.39 26.51
C CYS A 391 -28.18 22.21 27.74
N SER A 392 -27.30 23.08 28.20
CA SER A 392 -27.57 24.01 29.30
C SER A 392 -27.28 25.45 28.90
N MET A 393 -27.98 26.38 29.55
CA MET A 393 -27.90 27.82 29.30
C MET A 393 -27.89 28.57 30.62
N ARG A 394 -27.22 29.72 30.66
CA ARG A 394 -27.23 30.59 31.86
C ARG A 394 -28.63 31.18 32.09
N GLU A 395 -29.30 31.59 31.02
CA GLU A 395 -30.68 32.07 31.08
C GLU A 395 -31.70 30.92 31.14
N LEU A 396 -32.94 31.23 31.53
CA LEU A 396 -34.05 30.28 31.45
C LEU A 396 -34.34 29.94 29.98
N VAL A 397 -34.56 28.65 29.70
CA VAL A 397 -34.99 28.19 28.38
C VAL A 397 -36.44 28.62 28.17
N THR A 398 -36.65 29.51 27.20
CA THR A 398 -37.99 29.99 26.85
C THR A 398 -38.62 29.15 25.75
N PRO A 399 -39.97 29.11 25.65
CA PRO A 399 -40.63 28.46 24.51
C PRO A 399 -40.22 29.03 23.15
N GLU A 400 -39.82 30.30 23.10
CA GLU A 400 -39.33 30.96 21.88
C GLU A 400 -37.97 30.41 21.44
N ASP A 401 -37.04 30.17 22.38
CA ASP A 401 -35.73 29.58 22.07
C ASP A 401 -35.89 28.20 21.41
N LEU A 402 -36.81 27.38 21.95
CA LEU A 402 -37.09 26.05 21.40
C LEU A 402 -37.76 26.12 20.03
N ARG A 403 -38.69 27.07 19.82
CA ARG A 403 -39.30 27.30 18.50
C ARG A 403 -38.25 27.67 17.47
N GLN A 404 -37.34 28.59 17.78
CA GLN A 404 -36.28 29.00 16.87
C GLN A 404 -35.42 27.84 16.40
N ILE A 405 -35.12 26.86 17.27
CA ILE A 405 -34.39 25.65 16.88
C ILE A 405 -35.28 24.70 16.06
N ASN A 406 -36.52 24.48 16.49
CA ASN A 406 -37.44 23.51 15.87
C ASN A 406 -37.91 23.94 14.48
N GLU A 407 -37.88 25.24 14.18
CA GLU A 407 -38.21 25.79 12.85
C GLU A 407 -37.01 25.75 11.88
N LEU A 408 -35.81 25.39 12.36
CA LEU A 408 -34.64 25.23 11.49
C LEU A 408 -34.86 24.05 10.54
N THR A 409 -34.58 24.31 9.26
CA THR A 409 -34.46 23.26 8.24
C THR A 409 -32.99 22.84 8.11
N THR A 410 -32.63 22.15 7.03
CA THR A 410 -31.24 21.75 6.80
C THR A 410 -30.30 22.97 6.83
N LEU A 411 -29.37 22.94 7.77
CA LEU A 411 -28.42 24.01 8.03
C LEU A 411 -27.04 23.62 7.51
N GLN A 412 -26.44 24.49 6.70
CA GLN A 412 -25.04 24.37 6.32
C GLN A 412 -24.18 25.18 7.29
N ILE A 413 -23.21 24.51 7.92
CA ILE A 413 -22.29 25.12 8.89
C ILE A 413 -20.86 25.10 8.38
N LYS A 414 -20.10 26.12 8.76
CA LYS A 414 -18.65 26.23 8.58
C LYS A 414 -17.99 25.89 9.91
N GLN A 415 -17.16 24.86 9.90
CA GLN A 415 -16.57 24.34 11.12
C GLN A 415 -15.05 24.26 11.01
N LYS A 416 -14.33 25.10 11.74
CA LYS A 416 -12.88 24.96 11.91
C LYS A 416 -12.58 23.75 12.79
N THR A 417 -11.40 23.14 12.64
CA THR A 417 -10.94 22.02 13.47
C THR A 417 -11.02 22.40 14.95
N PRO A 418 -11.85 21.76 15.79
CA PRO A 418 -12.08 22.17 17.19
C PRO A 418 -10.81 22.35 18.01
N VAL A 419 -10.81 23.32 18.95
CA VAL A 419 -9.60 23.66 19.73
C VAL A 419 -9.03 22.43 20.43
N ARG A 420 -9.91 21.64 21.08
CA ARG A 420 -9.55 20.43 21.81
C ARG A 420 -8.91 19.29 20.98
N VAL A 421 -8.90 19.40 19.64
CA VAL A 421 -8.25 18.41 18.76
C VAL A 421 -7.16 19.01 17.88
N LEU A 422 -6.85 20.31 18.04
CA LEU A 422 -5.82 20.99 17.24
C LEU A 422 -4.43 20.37 17.39
N HIS A 423 -4.10 19.86 18.58
CA HIS A 423 -2.84 19.17 18.84
C HIS A 423 -2.67 17.87 18.04
N ARG A 424 -3.76 17.32 17.49
CA ARG A 424 -3.76 16.05 16.74
C ARG A 424 -4.21 16.20 15.28
N ARG A 425 -4.82 17.33 14.92
CA ARG A 425 -5.42 17.54 13.60
C ARG A 425 -5.06 18.92 13.08
N ALA A 426 -4.69 18.98 11.80
CA ALA A 426 -4.45 20.24 11.11
C ALA A 426 -5.66 21.18 11.24
N ASN A 427 -5.38 22.45 11.52
CA ASN A 427 -6.39 23.49 11.59
C ASN A 427 -6.97 23.72 10.19
N ALA A 428 -8.24 23.34 9.98
CA ALA A 428 -8.89 23.47 8.69
C ALA A 428 -10.39 23.74 8.88
N GLU A 429 -10.94 24.62 8.04
CA GLU A 429 -12.37 24.90 7.97
C GLU A 429 -13.07 23.92 7.03
N ARG A 430 -14.20 23.36 7.47
CA ARG A 430 -14.95 22.37 6.70
C ARG A 430 -16.43 22.72 6.68
N LEU A 431 -17.01 22.66 5.49
CA LEU A 431 -18.46 22.71 5.35
C LEU A 431 -19.07 21.41 5.84
N ARG A 432 -20.08 21.52 6.69
CA ARG A 432 -20.88 20.42 7.21
C ARG A 432 -22.35 20.75 7.06
N ARG A 433 -23.18 19.71 7.05
CA ARG A 433 -24.62 19.86 7.04
C ARG A 433 -25.22 19.20 8.25
N VAL A 434 -26.15 19.90 8.88
CA VAL A 434 -27.07 19.31 9.85
C VAL A 434 -28.44 19.31 9.21
N PHE A 435 -29.00 18.12 9.05
CA PHE A 435 -30.17 17.87 8.23
C PHE A 435 -31.48 18.14 8.98
N ASP A 436 -31.49 17.83 10.27
CA ASP A 436 -32.69 17.81 11.10
C ASP A 436 -32.33 18.12 12.56
N PHE A 437 -33.27 18.77 13.27
CA PHE A 437 -33.14 19.22 14.65
C PHE A 437 -34.47 19.11 15.39
N SER A 438 -34.42 18.76 16.67
CA SER A 438 -35.56 18.87 17.57
C SER A 438 -35.08 19.23 18.97
N ALA A 439 -35.66 20.26 19.55
CA ALA A 439 -35.36 20.78 20.87
C ALA A 439 -36.58 20.66 21.80
N GLU A 440 -36.39 20.00 22.94
CA GLU A 440 -37.43 19.77 23.95
C GLU A 440 -36.97 20.25 25.34
N PRO A 441 -37.85 20.85 26.17
CA PRO A 441 -37.47 21.29 27.51
C PRO A 441 -37.26 20.10 28.45
N ILE A 442 -36.38 20.25 29.45
CA ILE A 442 -36.22 19.24 30.49
C ILE A 442 -37.13 19.55 31.69
N ALA A 443 -38.07 18.65 31.97
CA ALA A 443 -38.97 18.78 33.11
C ALA A 443 -38.18 18.89 34.44
N GLY A 444 -38.44 19.96 35.20
CA GLY A 444 -37.77 20.23 36.47
C GLY A 444 -36.36 20.82 36.37
N LYS A 445 -35.84 21.09 35.16
CA LYS A 445 -34.57 21.79 34.92
C LYS A 445 -34.78 22.95 33.93
N PRO A 446 -35.14 24.15 34.41
CA PRO A 446 -35.57 25.25 33.54
C PRO A 446 -34.43 25.89 32.71
N HIS A 447 -33.18 25.58 33.04
CA HIS A 447 -31.98 26.02 32.30
C HIS A 447 -31.49 24.98 31.27
N HIS A 448 -32.24 23.88 31.08
CA HIS A 448 -31.81 22.74 30.27
C HIS A 448 -32.83 22.40 29.19
N PHE A 449 -32.32 22.00 28.03
CA PHE A 449 -33.11 21.42 26.95
C PHE A 449 -32.37 20.24 26.33
N ARG A 450 -33.10 19.31 25.72
CA ARG A 450 -32.54 18.22 24.94
C ARG A 450 -32.59 18.59 23.47
N LEU A 451 -31.44 18.49 22.80
CA LEU A 451 -31.30 18.71 21.37
C LEU A 451 -31.02 17.39 20.66
N THR A 452 -31.97 16.93 19.87
CA THR A 452 -31.79 15.80 18.95
C THR A 452 -31.42 16.35 17.58
N MET A 453 -30.41 15.78 16.92
CA MET A 453 -29.98 16.26 15.60
C MET A 453 -29.47 15.15 14.69
N LYS A 454 -29.66 15.31 13.38
CA LYS A 454 -29.10 14.43 12.35
C LYS A 454 -28.06 15.19 11.54
N THR A 455 -26.79 14.76 11.60
CA THR A 455 -25.67 15.48 10.97
C THR A 455 -25.00 14.67 9.87
N GLN A 456 -24.28 15.36 8.99
CA GLN A 456 -23.33 14.77 8.06
C GLN A 456 -22.17 14.12 8.83
N ALA A 457 -21.59 13.05 8.28
CA ALA A 457 -20.39 12.43 8.81
C ALA A 457 -19.28 13.46 9.10
N GLY A 458 -18.60 13.29 10.24
CA GLY A 458 -17.48 14.14 10.64
C GLY A 458 -17.86 15.56 11.08
N THR A 459 -19.13 15.81 11.42
CA THR A 459 -19.58 17.02 12.11
C THR A 459 -19.20 16.93 13.58
N TYR A 460 -18.56 17.95 14.16
CA TYR A 460 -18.30 17.96 15.61
C TYR A 460 -19.46 18.62 16.34
N VAL A 461 -20.25 17.80 17.02
CA VAL A 461 -21.56 18.20 17.56
C VAL A 461 -21.43 19.16 18.75
N LYS A 462 -20.47 18.94 19.64
CA LYS A 462 -20.24 19.81 20.81
C LYS A 462 -20.00 21.25 20.33
N GLU A 463 -19.11 21.42 19.36
CA GLU A 463 -18.73 22.71 18.82
C GLU A 463 -19.83 23.37 17.97
N PHE A 464 -20.70 22.58 17.35
CA PHE A 464 -21.92 23.12 16.74
C PHE A 464 -22.89 23.69 17.79
N ILE A 465 -22.92 23.14 19.02
CA ILE A 465 -23.74 23.64 20.12
C ILE A 465 -23.14 24.91 20.72
N HIS A 466 -21.90 24.84 21.23
CA HIS A 466 -21.25 25.92 21.99
C HIS A 466 -20.42 26.89 21.15
N SER A 467 -20.45 26.77 19.82
CA SER A 467 -19.75 27.62 18.84
C SER A 467 -18.22 27.53 18.79
N ASP A 468 -17.57 26.91 19.77
CA ASP A 468 -16.10 26.85 19.92
C ASP A 468 -15.45 28.25 19.78
N PHE A 469 -15.92 29.23 20.55
CA PHE A 469 -15.46 30.63 20.48
C PHE A 469 -15.60 31.26 19.08
N GLY A 470 -16.70 30.96 18.39
CA GLY A 470 -16.98 31.46 17.03
C GLY A 470 -16.29 30.70 15.91
N ARG A 471 -15.56 29.62 16.21
CA ARG A 471 -14.90 28.76 15.21
C ARG A 471 -15.86 27.84 14.47
N THR A 472 -17.10 27.73 14.95
CA THR A 472 -18.22 27.09 14.25
C THR A 472 -19.33 28.12 14.00
N ALA A 473 -19.72 28.29 12.73
CA ALA A 473 -20.76 29.24 12.34
C ALA A 473 -21.62 28.76 11.16
N PRO A 474 -22.97 28.86 11.23
CA PRO A 474 -23.76 29.12 12.44
C PRO A 474 -23.66 27.99 13.48
N SER A 475 -23.92 28.33 14.74
CA SER A 475 -23.96 27.42 15.90
C SER A 475 -25.26 27.63 16.69
N VAL A 476 -25.65 26.69 17.56
CA VAL A 476 -26.86 26.83 18.39
C VAL A 476 -26.75 28.08 19.28
N SER A 477 -25.60 28.27 19.92
CA SER A 477 -25.33 29.46 20.73
C SER A 477 -25.45 30.76 19.92
N ALA A 478 -24.92 30.81 18.69
CA ALA A 478 -25.05 31.99 17.83
C ALA A 478 -26.49 32.23 17.34
N LEU A 479 -27.24 31.16 17.07
CA LEU A 479 -28.63 31.24 16.61
C LEU A 479 -29.55 31.79 17.71
N LEU A 480 -29.39 31.30 18.95
CA LEU A 480 -30.15 31.79 20.10
C LEU A 480 -29.64 33.12 20.67
N ARG A 481 -28.45 33.56 20.26
CA ARG A 481 -27.72 34.70 20.85
C ARG A 481 -27.53 34.56 22.36
N LYS A 482 -27.32 33.33 22.82
CA LYS A 482 -27.16 32.95 24.22
C LYS A 482 -26.03 31.95 24.34
N GLU A 483 -25.36 31.92 25.48
CA GLU A 483 -24.29 30.94 25.75
C GLU A 483 -24.94 29.58 26.01
N VAL A 484 -24.60 28.59 25.17
CA VAL A 484 -25.14 27.23 25.27
C VAL A 484 -23.99 26.25 25.43
N GLU A 485 -24.02 25.43 26.48
CA GLU A 485 -23.04 24.38 26.72
C GLU A 485 -23.63 22.99 26.42
N CYS A 486 -22.76 22.04 26.05
CA CYS A 486 -23.12 20.64 25.83
C CYS A 486 -22.65 19.82 27.04
N GLU A 487 -23.56 19.46 27.94
CA GLU A 487 -23.24 18.69 29.16
C GLU A 487 -23.09 17.20 28.87
N GLU A 488 -23.99 16.66 28.03
CA GLU A 488 -23.98 15.25 27.66
C GLU A 488 -24.24 15.11 26.17
N LEU A 489 -23.65 14.08 25.57
CA LEU A 489 -23.85 13.75 24.16
C LEU A 489 -23.93 12.23 23.98
N ASP A 490 -24.93 11.79 23.24
CA ASP A 490 -25.19 10.39 22.94
C ASP A 490 -25.38 10.20 21.44
N VAL A 491 -24.86 9.09 20.91
CA VAL A 491 -25.13 8.66 19.54
C VAL A 491 -26.35 7.73 19.56
N LEU A 492 -27.43 8.10 18.87
CA LEU A 492 -28.70 7.35 18.89
C LEU A 492 -28.80 6.33 17.76
N ALA A 493 -28.26 6.65 16.58
CA ALA A 493 -28.25 5.74 15.44
C ALA A 493 -27.28 6.21 14.36
N PRO A 494 -26.24 5.43 14.02
CA PRO A 494 -25.69 5.48 12.67
C PRO A 494 -26.70 4.77 11.75
N GLN A 495 -27.32 5.48 10.81
CA GLN A 495 -28.15 4.84 9.78
C GLN A 495 -27.27 3.98 8.85
N THR A 496 -26.94 2.77 9.28
CA THR A 496 -26.43 1.72 8.41
C THR A 496 -27.62 0.96 7.81
N MET A 497 -28.34 1.57 6.87
CA MET A 497 -29.10 0.80 5.89
C MET A 497 -28.12 0.37 4.80
N GLY A 498 -27.43 -0.75 5.01
CA GLY A 498 -26.41 -1.25 4.09
C GLY A 498 -25.88 -2.62 4.48
N LYS A 499 -26.48 -3.65 3.88
CA LYS A 499 -26.04 -5.05 3.68
C LYS A 499 -25.72 -5.96 4.88
N ILE A 500 -25.32 -5.49 6.06
CA ILE A 500 -24.99 -6.42 7.16
C ILE A 500 -26.25 -7.09 7.76
N LYS A 501 -27.39 -6.38 7.82
CA LYS A 501 -28.69 -6.97 8.23
C LYS A 501 -29.36 -7.88 7.19
N LYS A 502 -28.74 -8.16 6.03
CA LYS A 502 -29.31 -9.00 4.94
C LYS A 502 -28.46 -10.22 4.56
N LEU A 503 -27.43 -10.58 5.34
CA LEU A 503 -26.63 -11.80 5.13
C LEU A 503 -27.20 -13.05 5.85
N LYS A 504 -28.37 -12.94 6.49
CA LYS A 504 -29.16 -14.09 6.96
C LYS A 504 -30.51 -14.10 6.25
N LEU A 505 -30.92 -15.27 5.76
CA LEU A 505 -31.98 -15.59 4.79
C LEU A 505 -31.61 -15.44 3.31
N THR A 506 -30.75 -16.33 2.80
CA THR A 506 -30.91 -16.98 1.48
C THR A 506 -29.77 -17.99 1.31
N HIS A 507 -29.92 -19.16 1.93
CA HIS A 507 -29.20 -20.35 1.48
C HIS A 507 -30.04 -21.61 1.64
N GLU A 508 -31.35 -21.50 1.42
CA GLU A 508 -32.21 -22.63 1.14
C GLU A 508 -32.98 -22.39 -0.16
N THR A 509 -32.99 -23.45 -0.98
CA THR A 509 -33.77 -23.66 -2.21
C THR A 509 -33.52 -22.75 -3.41
N ARG A 510 -32.56 -23.19 -4.22
CA ARG A 510 -32.45 -22.87 -5.65
C ARG A 510 -33.40 -23.78 -6.45
N THR A 511 -34.64 -23.37 -6.72
CA THR A 511 -35.47 -23.97 -7.76
C THR A 511 -36.54 -23.03 -8.33
N LYS A 512 -36.46 -22.86 -9.67
CA LYS A 512 -37.49 -22.48 -10.67
C LYS A 512 -37.94 -21.01 -10.82
N ASP A 513 -37.97 -20.64 -12.10
CA ASP A 513 -38.41 -19.37 -12.71
C ASP A 513 -39.77 -18.85 -12.24
N GLN A 514 -39.91 -17.52 -12.15
CA GLN A 514 -40.98 -16.73 -12.79
C GLN A 514 -40.76 -15.21 -12.60
N SER A 515 -41.26 -14.43 -13.57
CA SER A 515 -40.85 -13.05 -13.88
C SER A 515 -41.43 -11.94 -12.98
N LEU A 516 -40.69 -10.83 -12.95
CA LEU A 516 -40.89 -9.57 -12.20
C LEU A 516 -42.20 -8.79 -12.44
N THR A 517 -43.16 -9.33 -13.20
CA THR A 517 -44.30 -8.57 -13.73
C THR A 517 -45.54 -8.60 -12.84
N HIS A 518 -45.55 -9.36 -11.74
CA HIS A 518 -46.73 -9.51 -10.88
C HIS A 518 -46.58 -8.95 -9.45
N GLN A 519 -45.49 -8.24 -9.13
CA GLN A 519 -45.28 -7.61 -7.81
C GLN A 519 -45.64 -6.11 -7.75
N ILE A 520 -46.15 -5.52 -8.84
CA ILE A 520 -46.42 -4.07 -8.95
C ILE A 520 -47.88 -3.70 -8.61
N VAL A 521 -48.72 -4.64 -8.15
CA VAL A 521 -50.10 -4.32 -7.74
C VAL A 521 -50.31 -4.71 -6.28
N GLY A 522 -50.24 -3.72 -5.38
CA GLY A 522 -50.53 -3.91 -3.97
C GLY A 522 -50.05 -2.80 -3.03
N GLU A 523 -50.07 -1.53 -3.45
CA GLU A 523 -50.13 -0.43 -2.49
C GLU A 523 -51.52 -0.42 -1.85
N GLN A 524 -51.60 -0.63 -0.53
CA GLN A 524 -52.55 0.00 0.40
C GLN A 524 -52.43 -0.68 1.77
N ASN A 525 -51.86 0.02 2.76
CA ASN A 525 -52.50 0.31 4.05
C ASN A 525 -51.50 0.81 5.10
N VAL A 526 -51.72 2.05 5.51
CA VAL A 526 -51.21 2.66 6.75
C VAL A 526 -51.90 2.00 7.94
N SER A 527 -51.18 1.63 8.99
CA SER A 527 -51.78 1.41 10.32
C SER A 527 -50.89 1.90 11.45
N LYS A 528 -51.57 2.34 12.51
CA LYS A 528 -51.11 3.21 13.60
C LYS A 528 -50.36 2.43 14.70
N ALA A 529 -49.47 3.13 15.38
CA ALA A 529 -48.75 2.69 16.57
C ALA A 529 -49.68 2.33 17.76
N PRO A 530 -49.20 1.51 18.71
CA PRO A 530 -49.60 1.60 20.10
C PRO A 530 -48.48 2.13 21.00
N ARG A 531 -48.83 3.13 21.82
CA ARG A 531 -48.09 3.60 23.00
C ARG A 531 -47.96 2.47 24.03
N ILE A 532 -46.78 2.27 24.60
CA ILE A 532 -46.59 1.58 25.88
C ILE A 532 -45.89 2.53 26.85
N LYS A 533 -46.47 2.64 28.04
CA LYS A 533 -45.99 3.38 29.23
C LYS A 533 -45.29 2.41 30.19
N GLU A 534 -44.57 3.01 31.14
CA GLU A 534 -43.91 2.47 32.37
C GLU A 534 -42.39 2.27 32.24
N LYS A 535 -41.54 2.53 33.25
CA LYS A 535 -41.65 3.10 34.61
C LYS A 535 -40.24 3.58 35.00
N LYS A 536 -40.17 4.63 35.83
CA LYS A 536 -38.91 5.15 36.40
C LYS A 536 -38.38 4.20 37.49
N GLU A 537 -37.11 3.80 37.37
CA GLU A 537 -36.26 3.50 38.53
C GLU A 537 -35.04 4.41 38.50
N LYS A 538 -34.78 5.06 39.65
CA LYS A 538 -33.65 5.94 39.89
C LYS A 538 -32.48 5.08 40.38
N GLN A 539 -31.38 5.06 39.62
CA GLN A 539 -30.05 4.78 40.18
C GLN A 539 -29.23 6.06 40.12
N GLN A 540 -28.77 6.50 41.29
CA GLN A 540 -27.88 7.63 41.48
C GLN A 540 -26.46 7.17 41.14
N ASP A 541 -25.97 7.56 39.96
CA ASP A 541 -24.53 7.51 39.69
C ASP A 541 -23.89 8.86 40.02
N LYS A 542 -22.74 8.77 40.70
CA LYS A 542 -22.00 9.86 41.30
C LYS A 542 -21.54 10.86 40.22
N PHE A 543 -21.88 12.12 40.47
CA PHE A 543 -21.42 13.29 39.73
C PHE A 543 -19.89 13.35 39.65
N VAL A 544 -19.37 13.49 38.44
CA VAL A 544 -18.02 14.03 38.20
C VAL A 544 -18.20 15.53 37.91
N SER A 545 -17.57 16.38 38.73
CA SER A 545 -17.74 17.83 38.71
C SER A 545 -17.17 18.50 37.45
N GLY A 546 -17.79 19.60 37.02
CA GLY A 546 -17.36 20.49 35.92
C GLY A 546 -15.93 21.06 36.01
N LYS A 547 -15.21 20.83 37.12
CA LYS A 547 -13.80 21.23 37.31
C LYS A 547 -12.85 20.62 36.28
N LEU A 548 -13.14 19.44 35.71
CA LEU A 548 -12.25 18.84 34.71
C LEU A 548 -12.37 19.53 33.34
N SER A 549 -13.58 19.85 32.89
CA SER A 549 -13.82 20.61 31.65
C SER A 549 -13.36 22.06 31.79
N GLU A 550 -13.55 22.67 32.96
CA GLU A 550 -13.07 24.02 33.26
C GLU A 550 -11.54 24.09 33.31
N ASN A 551 -10.86 23.07 33.87
CA ASN A 551 -9.40 22.99 33.87
C ASN A 551 -8.82 22.80 32.46
N ILE A 552 -9.51 22.05 31.57
CA ILE A 552 -9.09 21.88 30.17
C ILE A 552 -9.27 23.18 29.39
N LEU A 553 -10.38 23.91 29.62
CA LEU A 553 -10.62 25.21 28.99
C LEU A 553 -9.71 26.31 29.56
N ARG A 554 -9.32 26.22 30.84
CA ARG A 554 -8.33 27.10 31.47
C ARG A 554 -6.93 26.84 30.93
N GLN A 555 -6.50 25.58 30.83
CA GLN A 555 -5.21 25.23 30.22
C GLN A 555 -5.15 25.58 28.73
N ALA A 556 -6.27 25.48 28.00
CA ALA A 556 -6.34 25.94 26.62
C ALA A 556 -6.24 27.47 26.51
N ARG A 557 -6.76 28.22 27.50
CA ARG A 557 -6.57 29.69 27.60
C ARG A 557 -5.14 30.06 27.96
N GLU A 558 -4.56 29.43 28.98
CA GLU A 558 -3.16 29.62 29.39
C GLU A 558 -2.20 29.33 28.22
N GLN A 559 -2.46 28.29 27.41
CA GLN A 559 -1.66 27.99 26.21
C GLN A 559 -1.87 29.00 25.06
N GLN A 560 -3.02 29.66 25.01
CA GLN A 560 -3.33 30.66 24.00
C GLN A 560 -2.66 32.00 24.37
N ASP A 561 -2.69 32.35 25.65
CA ASP A 561 -2.01 33.52 26.22
C ASP A 561 -0.48 33.34 26.14
N GLU A 562 0.06 32.15 26.42
CA GLU A 562 1.49 31.84 26.21
C GLU A 562 1.92 31.96 24.73
N LEU A 563 1.03 31.65 23.79
CA LEU A 563 1.32 31.79 22.35
C LEU A 563 1.25 33.25 21.88
N GLU A 564 0.43 34.09 22.51
CA GLU A 564 0.36 35.53 22.24
C GLU A 564 1.57 36.26 22.88
N ASP A 565 1.98 35.87 24.09
CA ASP A 565 3.15 36.43 24.79
C ASP A 565 4.49 36.08 24.11
N VAL A 566 4.59 34.92 23.43
CA VAL A 566 5.78 34.51 22.67
C VAL A 566 5.95 35.28 21.35
N VAL A 567 4.93 35.99 20.87
CA VAL A 567 4.98 36.79 19.64
C VAL A 567 5.39 38.24 19.92
N GLU A 568 5.27 38.74 21.15
CA GLU A 568 5.42 40.17 21.46
C GLU A 568 6.78 40.59 22.04
N LEU A 569 7.67 39.67 22.44
CA LEU A 569 9.00 40.01 22.96
C LEU A 569 10.13 39.23 22.28
N GLY A 570 10.86 39.92 21.41
CA GLY A 570 12.05 39.40 20.75
C GLY A 570 13.29 39.37 21.65
N GLU A 571 14.12 38.35 21.38
CA GLU A 571 15.57 38.20 21.67
C GLU A 571 16.05 37.35 22.89
N PRO A 572 17.24 36.69 22.77
CA PRO A 572 17.39 35.25 23.03
C PRO A 572 18.34 34.90 24.19
N VAL A 573 18.12 33.78 24.91
CA VAL A 573 19.16 33.18 25.78
C VAL A 573 19.11 31.64 25.85
N ALA A 574 20.21 31.04 25.36
CA ALA A 574 20.93 29.81 25.73
C ALA A 574 20.20 28.62 26.40
N SER A 575 20.19 27.49 25.68
CA SER A 575 19.90 26.16 26.21
C SER A 575 21.12 25.52 26.90
N SER A 576 21.09 25.44 28.23
CA SER A 576 21.91 24.49 28.99
C SER A 576 21.23 23.13 29.07
N SER A 577 22.04 22.11 28.93
CA SER A 577 21.71 20.72 28.66
C SER A 577 21.25 19.95 29.90
N ALA A 578 20.22 19.10 29.76
CA ALA A 578 20.02 17.94 30.63
C ALA A 578 19.54 16.74 29.81
N LYS A 579 20.34 15.69 29.84
CA LYS A 579 20.20 14.44 29.09
C LYS A 579 19.01 13.62 29.59
N SER A 580 18.19 13.10 28.68
CA SER A 580 17.30 11.95 28.94
C SER A 580 17.60 10.84 27.94
N GLN A 581 17.93 9.68 28.49
CA GLN A 581 18.35 8.46 27.79
C GLN A 581 17.16 7.82 27.08
N GLN A 582 17.13 7.84 25.74
CA GLN A 582 16.23 7.00 24.96
C GLN A 582 16.84 5.60 24.76
N LYS A 583 16.25 4.61 25.44
CA LYS A 583 16.40 3.19 25.10
C LYS A 583 15.80 2.95 23.71
N LYS A 584 16.65 2.67 22.72
CA LYS A 584 16.25 2.19 21.39
C LYS A 584 15.60 0.80 21.50
N ARG A 585 14.32 0.70 21.14
CA ARG A 585 13.65 -0.58 20.86
C ARG A 585 14.02 -1.00 19.43
N VAL A 586 14.76 -2.10 19.31
CA VAL A 586 15.16 -2.71 18.03
C VAL A 586 13.94 -3.34 17.37
N ILE A 587 13.63 -2.94 16.14
CA ILE A 587 12.58 -3.53 15.29
C ILE A 587 13.25 -4.61 14.41
N PRO A 588 12.76 -5.87 14.37
CA PRO A 588 13.30 -6.89 13.48
C PRO A 588 12.92 -6.64 12.00
N PRO A 589 13.72 -7.11 11.03
CA PRO A 589 13.50 -6.86 9.61
C PRO A 589 12.35 -7.73 9.08
N THR A 590 11.30 -7.10 8.56
CA THR A 590 10.21 -7.73 7.82
C THR A 590 10.67 -8.24 6.45
N VAL A 591 10.25 -9.46 6.14
CA VAL A 591 10.51 -10.19 4.89
C VAL A 591 9.63 -9.62 3.77
N THR A 592 10.23 -9.46 2.60
CA THR A 592 9.61 -9.00 1.35
C THR A 592 8.83 -10.12 0.64
N GLY A 593 7.58 -9.85 0.25
CA GLY A 593 6.99 -10.37 -1.00
C GLY A 593 5.63 -11.06 -0.91
N SER A 594 4.55 -10.30 -1.11
CA SER A 594 3.41 -10.70 -1.95
C SER A 594 2.68 -9.45 -2.46
N ASP A 595 2.73 -9.25 -3.78
CA ASP A 595 2.04 -8.20 -4.51
C ASP A 595 0.54 -8.53 -4.59
N GLU A 596 -0.26 -7.94 -3.71
CA GLU A 596 -1.66 -7.62 -3.97
C GLU A 596 -1.94 -6.20 -3.41
N GLU A 597 -1.95 -5.20 -4.30
CA GLU A 597 -2.21 -3.81 -3.94
C GLU A 597 -3.69 -3.63 -3.50
N SER A 598 -3.93 -3.73 -2.18
CA SER A 598 -5.14 -3.20 -1.55
C SER A 598 -4.93 -1.71 -1.24
N ASP A 599 -5.23 -0.84 -2.20
CA ASP A 599 -5.12 0.60 -2.03
C ASP A 599 -6.36 1.16 -1.32
N ALA A 600 -6.30 1.22 0.01
CA ALA A 600 -7.26 1.96 0.82
C ALA A 600 -6.88 3.46 0.77
N GLU A 601 -7.70 4.27 0.09
CA GLU A 601 -7.54 5.73 0.12
C GLU A 601 -7.72 6.25 1.56
N GLU A 602 -6.77 7.06 2.02
CA GLU A 602 -6.96 7.99 3.14
C GLU A 602 -7.71 9.23 2.61
N PRO A 603 -8.82 9.66 3.26
CA PRO A 603 -9.47 10.91 2.88
C PRO A 603 -8.68 12.10 3.45
N GLU A 604 -7.70 12.60 2.69
CA GLU A 604 -7.17 13.94 2.97
C GLU A 604 -8.24 14.99 2.60
N SER A 605 -8.86 15.59 3.62
CA SER A 605 -9.87 16.64 3.47
C SER A 605 -9.27 17.91 2.86
N GLY A 606 -9.91 18.47 1.83
CA GLY A 606 -9.51 19.71 1.15
C GLY A 606 -9.58 20.97 2.02
N GLY A 607 -8.60 21.14 2.91
CA GLY A 607 -8.10 22.47 3.31
C GLY A 607 -6.96 22.88 2.37
N ASP A 608 -6.58 24.16 2.33
CA ASP A 608 -5.50 24.66 1.46
C ASP A 608 -4.27 23.75 1.56
N PHE A 609 -4.00 23.06 0.45
CA PHE A 609 -3.22 21.81 0.41
C PHE A 609 -1.71 22.05 0.48
N TYR A 610 -1.33 23.30 0.30
CA TYR A 610 -0.01 23.87 0.47
C TYR A 610 -0.25 25.28 1.03
N GLU A 611 0.57 25.73 1.98
CA GLU A 611 0.56 27.14 2.37
C GLU A 611 0.76 27.97 1.09
N PRO A 612 0.00 29.05 0.84
CA PRO A 612 0.29 29.93 -0.28
C PRO A 612 1.76 30.33 -0.16
N ILE A 613 2.57 29.81 -1.08
CA ILE A 613 4.01 30.06 -1.07
C ILE A 613 4.13 31.53 -1.43
N ASN A 614 4.37 32.37 -0.41
CA ASN A 614 4.76 33.77 -0.59
C ASN A 614 6.20 33.76 -1.11
N ILE A 615 6.36 33.43 -2.39
CA ILE A 615 7.59 33.70 -3.11
C ILE A 615 7.65 35.21 -3.25
N THR A 616 8.65 35.82 -2.61
CA THR A 616 8.89 37.25 -2.78
C THR A 616 9.30 37.53 -4.22
N GLU A 617 8.95 38.71 -4.73
CA GLU A 617 9.35 39.12 -6.08
C GLU A 617 10.89 39.16 -6.23
N GLU A 618 11.59 39.35 -5.11
CA GLU A 618 13.05 39.26 -5.01
C GLU A 618 13.58 37.84 -5.18
N GLU A 619 12.93 36.83 -4.58
CA GLU A 619 13.28 35.41 -4.77
C GLU A 619 12.99 34.91 -6.19
N GLU A 620 11.88 35.36 -6.80
CA GLU A 620 11.53 35.03 -8.19
C GLU A 620 12.56 35.64 -9.16
N LYS A 621 12.90 36.93 -9.01
CA LYS A 621 13.94 37.62 -9.80
C LYS A 621 15.34 37.04 -9.59
N ALA A 622 15.70 36.74 -8.34
CA ALA A 622 16.99 36.15 -8.02
C ALA A 622 17.15 34.77 -8.65
N LEU A 623 16.07 34.00 -8.83
CA LEU A 623 16.12 32.71 -9.50
C LEU A 623 16.08 32.84 -11.03
N GLU A 624 15.33 33.81 -11.57
CA GLU A 624 15.27 34.09 -13.02
C GLU A 624 16.64 34.46 -13.61
N MET A 625 17.48 35.16 -12.85
CA MET A 625 18.88 35.45 -13.24
C MET A 625 19.73 34.19 -13.53
N PHE A 626 19.27 33.03 -13.07
CA PHE A 626 19.93 31.73 -13.20
C PHE A 626 19.11 30.70 -13.98
N MET A 627 18.00 31.11 -14.60
CA MET A 627 17.31 30.30 -15.60
C MET A 627 18.10 30.35 -16.93
N VAL A 628 17.97 29.29 -17.73
CA VAL A 628 18.65 29.20 -19.03
C VAL A 628 18.06 30.27 -19.96
N LYS A 629 18.88 31.24 -20.39
CA LYS A 629 18.43 32.43 -21.15
C LYS A 629 17.80 32.10 -22.51
N ASP A 630 18.14 30.95 -23.10
CA ASP A 630 17.64 30.46 -24.39
C ASP A 630 16.76 29.21 -24.25
N ALA A 631 16.07 29.03 -23.11
CA ALA A 631 15.21 27.87 -22.90
C ALA A 631 14.05 27.83 -23.92
N PRO A 632 13.67 26.64 -24.44
CA PRO A 632 12.55 26.52 -25.35
C PRO A 632 11.27 27.12 -24.76
N ALA A 633 10.56 27.91 -25.56
CA ALA A 633 9.27 28.46 -25.18
C ALA A 633 8.32 27.33 -24.76
N ARG A 634 7.65 27.54 -23.63
CA ARG A 634 6.77 26.54 -23.05
C ARG A 634 5.56 26.32 -23.96
N GLN A 635 5.37 25.07 -24.40
CA GLN A 635 4.20 24.66 -25.18
C GLN A 635 3.03 24.28 -24.26
N THR A 636 1.81 24.63 -24.66
CA THR A 636 0.58 24.19 -23.96
C THR A 636 0.31 22.70 -24.23
N LEU A 637 -0.44 22.02 -23.36
CA LEU A 637 -0.85 20.62 -23.60
C LEU A 637 -1.51 20.46 -24.98
N ALA A 638 -2.33 21.43 -25.37
CA ALA A 638 -3.03 21.42 -26.63
C ALA A 638 -2.07 21.56 -27.83
N GLU A 639 -0.99 22.33 -27.70
CA GLU A 639 0.06 22.45 -28.73
C GLU A 639 0.90 21.18 -28.84
N ILE A 640 1.30 20.58 -27.71
CA ILE A 640 2.08 19.33 -27.70
C ILE A 640 1.29 18.21 -28.40
N LEU A 641 0.00 18.10 -28.09
CA LEU A 641 -0.88 17.10 -28.70
C LEU A 641 -1.08 17.35 -30.20
N ARG A 642 -1.28 18.60 -30.64
CA ARG A 642 -1.40 18.95 -32.07
C ARG A 642 -0.09 18.79 -32.85
N GLY A 643 1.04 19.17 -32.27
CA GLY A 643 2.37 19.04 -32.88
C GLY A 643 2.73 17.59 -33.18
N LYS A 644 2.52 16.69 -32.20
CA LYS A 644 2.74 15.26 -32.39
C LYS A 644 1.81 14.61 -33.40
N LEU A 645 0.62 15.18 -33.62
CA LEU A 645 -0.29 14.73 -34.68
C LEU A 645 0.22 15.14 -36.06
N SER A 646 0.74 16.37 -36.20
CA SER A 646 1.34 16.85 -37.44
C SER A 646 2.60 16.05 -37.78
N GLU A 647 3.52 15.88 -36.83
CA GLU A 647 4.74 15.08 -37.02
C GLU A 647 4.41 13.65 -37.48
N LYS A 648 3.48 12.97 -36.79
CA LYS A 648 3.07 11.60 -37.17
C LYS A 648 2.33 11.53 -38.50
N LYS A 649 1.58 12.58 -38.88
CA LYS A 649 0.89 12.64 -40.18
C LYS A 649 1.90 12.88 -41.30
N THR A 650 2.89 13.72 -41.08
CA THR A 650 3.98 13.99 -42.03
C THR A 650 4.92 12.79 -42.18
N GLU A 651 5.26 12.09 -41.09
CA GLU A 651 6.02 10.83 -41.12
C GLU A 651 5.31 9.73 -41.93
N LEU A 652 3.96 9.68 -41.86
CA LEU A 652 3.12 8.74 -42.61
C LEU A 652 3.14 9.03 -44.13
N ASP A 653 3.20 10.30 -44.52
CA ASP A 653 3.27 10.71 -45.92
C ASP A 653 4.68 10.54 -46.51
N SER A 654 5.74 10.48 -45.68
CA SER A 654 7.14 10.44 -46.14
C SER A 654 7.84 9.07 -46.10
N ALA A 655 7.30 8.04 -45.45
CA ALA A 655 8.03 6.78 -45.21
C ALA A 655 7.27 5.52 -45.64
N VAL A 656 7.43 5.12 -46.90
CA VAL A 656 7.25 3.73 -47.35
C VAL A 656 8.59 3.02 -47.15
N SER A 657 8.81 2.42 -45.98
CA SER A 657 9.66 1.22 -45.70
C SER A 657 10.19 1.21 -44.25
N GLU A 658 9.54 0.44 -43.36
CA GLU A 658 10.12 -0.48 -42.34
C GLU A 658 9.08 -0.93 -41.29
N PRO A 659 9.20 -2.14 -40.68
CA PRO A 659 8.06 -2.87 -40.12
C PRO A 659 7.97 -2.86 -38.57
N ALA A 660 8.02 -1.69 -37.91
CA ALA A 660 7.87 -1.62 -36.44
C ALA A 660 6.90 -0.55 -35.90
N SER A 661 6.24 0.23 -36.76
CA SER A 661 5.38 1.36 -36.37
C SER A 661 3.98 1.37 -37.02
N LEU A 662 3.50 0.21 -37.47
CA LEU A 662 2.07 -0.04 -37.74
C LEU A 662 1.39 -0.25 -36.38
N ILE A 663 0.45 0.58 -35.92
CA ILE A 663 -0.95 0.61 -36.34
C ILE A 663 -1.47 2.04 -36.10
N ILE A 664 -1.64 2.88 -37.13
CA ILE A 664 -2.70 3.90 -37.14
C ILE A 664 -3.82 3.30 -37.97
N GLN A 665 -4.59 2.39 -37.34
CA GLN A 665 -5.84 1.91 -37.92
C GLN A 665 -6.77 3.11 -38.06
N LYS A 666 -7.48 3.21 -39.19
CA LYS A 666 -8.71 4.01 -39.29
C LYS A 666 -9.64 3.47 -38.21
N VAL A 667 -9.69 4.15 -37.07
CA VAL A 667 -10.57 3.79 -35.96
C VAL A 667 -11.99 3.82 -36.49
N ASP A 668 -12.75 2.74 -36.26
CA ASP A 668 -14.13 2.61 -36.71
C ASP A 668 -14.92 3.87 -36.32
N PRO A 669 -15.67 4.50 -37.24
CA PRO A 669 -16.49 5.68 -36.94
C PRO A 669 -17.40 5.51 -35.71
N ALA A 670 -17.90 4.30 -35.46
CA ALA A 670 -18.68 4.00 -34.26
C ALA A 670 -17.85 4.07 -32.97
N VAL A 671 -16.59 3.63 -33.02
CA VAL A 671 -15.64 3.76 -31.90
C VAL A 671 -15.26 5.22 -31.68
N VAL A 672 -15.06 5.98 -32.76
CA VAL A 672 -14.82 7.43 -32.67
C VAL A 672 -16.01 8.13 -32.00
N ALA A 673 -17.24 7.88 -32.46
CA ALA A 673 -18.45 8.46 -31.88
C ALA A 673 -18.62 8.07 -30.41
N LEU A 674 -18.33 6.82 -30.05
CA LEU A 674 -18.37 6.35 -28.66
C LEU A 674 -17.41 7.14 -27.76
N TYR A 675 -16.15 7.29 -28.16
CA TYR A 675 -15.14 7.99 -27.36
C TYR A 675 -15.28 9.51 -27.40
N GLN A 676 -15.92 10.08 -28.42
CA GLN A 676 -16.41 11.47 -28.41
C GLN A 676 -17.54 11.65 -27.38
N GLY A 677 -18.45 10.68 -27.23
CA GLY A 677 -19.41 10.68 -26.13
C GLY A 677 -18.72 10.62 -24.76
N VAL A 678 -17.65 9.82 -24.63
CA VAL A 678 -16.84 9.76 -23.41
C VAL A 678 -16.12 11.10 -23.13
N ARG A 679 -15.58 11.78 -24.16
CA ARG A 679 -14.99 13.12 -24.04
C ARG A 679 -15.96 14.09 -23.37
N ASP A 680 -17.20 14.16 -23.86
CA ASP A 680 -18.20 15.11 -23.37
C ASP A 680 -18.55 14.87 -21.89
N VAL A 681 -18.50 13.61 -21.46
CA VAL A 681 -18.63 13.22 -20.04
C VAL A 681 -17.41 13.67 -19.23
N LEU A 682 -16.19 13.39 -19.69
CA LEU A 682 -14.95 13.72 -18.98
C LEU A 682 -14.72 15.23 -18.83
N LYS A 683 -15.18 16.02 -19.80
CA LYS A 683 -15.18 17.49 -19.74
C LYS A 683 -15.99 18.03 -18.56
N LYS A 684 -17.14 17.42 -18.26
CA LYS A 684 -18.06 17.83 -17.18
C LYS A 684 -17.94 17.00 -15.91
N TYR A 685 -17.08 15.99 -15.90
CA TYR A 685 -16.97 15.03 -14.81
C TYR A 685 -16.59 15.72 -13.48
N ARG A 686 -17.16 15.26 -12.38
CA ARG A 686 -16.92 15.76 -11.02
C ARG A 686 -16.73 14.62 -10.03
N SER A 687 -17.62 13.63 -10.05
CA SER A 687 -17.60 12.47 -9.17
C SER A 687 -18.39 11.30 -9.80
N GLY A 688 -18.32 10.11 -9.18
CA GLY A 688 -19.05 8.92 -9.62
C GLY A 688 -18.23 7.95 -10.47
N LYS A 689 -18.87 6.92 -11.03
CA LYS A 689 -18.15 5.89 -11.81
C LYS A 689 -17.76 6.43 -13.19
N LEU A 690 -16.49 6.26 -13.56
CA LEU A 690 -16.04 6.49 -14.94
C LEU A 690 -16.77 5.57 -15.94
N PRO A 691 -17.04 6.05 -17.17
CA PRO A 691 -17.60 5.21 -18.24
C PRO A 691 -16.82 3.91 -18.43
N LYS A 692 -17.53 2.79 -18.64
CA LYS A 692 -16.89 1.48 -18.86
C LYS A 692 -15.91 1.52 -20.03
N ALA A 693 -16.27 2.23 -21.11
CA ALA A 693 -15.41 2.44 -22.27
C ALA A 693 -14.08 3.13 -21.89
N PHE A 694 -14.09 4.11 -21.00
CA PHE A 694 -12.85 4.76 -20.54
C PHE A 694 -11.97 3.81 -19.72
N LYS A 695 -12.58 2.96 -18.89
CA LYS A 695 -11.85 2.00 -18.02
C LYS A 695 -11.09 0.93 -18.78
N VAL A 696 -11.48 0.62 -20.02
CA VAL A 696 -10.80 -0.40 -20.82
C VAL A 696 -9.61 0.15 -21.61
N ILE A 697 -9.47 1.48 -21.73
CA ILE A 697 -8.40 2.11 -22.52
C ILE A 697 -7.00 1.58 -22.17
N PRO A 698 -6.58 1.45 -20.89
CA PRO A 698 -5.23 0.95 -20.56
C PRO A 698 -4.93 -0.47 -21.05
N LYS A 699 -5.97 -1.27 -21.35
CA LYS A 699 -5.83 -2.65 -21.85
C LYS A 699 -5.74 -2.72 -23.37
N LEU A 700 -5.99 -1.62 -24.07
CA LEU A 700 -5.97 -1.58 -25.53
C LEU A 700 -4.53 -1.48 -26.05
N PRO A 701 -4.18 -2.19 -27.13
CA PRO A 701 -2.87 -2.07 -27.76
C PRO A 701 -2.64 -0.66 -28.34
N ASN A 702 -3.70 -0.02 -28.84
CA ASN A 702 -3.70 1.32 -29.43
C ASN A 702 -4.26 2.39 -28.45
N TRP A 703 -4.04 2.22 -27.15
CA TRP A 703 -4.63 3.07 -26.10
C TRP A 703 -4.37 4.57 -26.31
N GLU A 704 -3.20 4.99 -26.82
CA GLU A 704 -2.89 6.41 -27.04
C GLU A 704 -3.80 7.07 -28.08
N GLN A 705 -4.14 6.35 -29.15
CA GLN A 705 -5.03 6.86 -30.19
C GLN A 705 -6.44 7.02 -29.65
N VAL A 706 -6.91 6.03 -28.90
CA VAL A 706 -8.22 6.06 -28.27
C VAL A 706 -8.28 7.17 -27.21
N LEU A 707 -7.21 7.36 -26.44
CA LEU A 707 -7.10 8.43 -25.47
C LEU A 707 -7.13 9.81 -26.14
N TYR A 708 -6.50 9.96 -27.30
CA TYR A 708 -6.50 11.20 -28.04
C TYR A 708 -7.92 11.62 -28.48
N ILE A 709 -8.75 10.66 -28.93
CA ILE A 709 -10.16 10.94 -29.30
C ILE A 709 -10.95 11.52 -28.13
N THR A 710 -10.56 11.19 -26.89
CA THR A 710 -11.21 11.73 -25.70
C THR A 710 -10.78 13.15 -25.31
N GLU A 711 -9.92 13.80 -26.10
CA GLU A 711 -9.39 15.17 -25.93
C GLU A 711 -8.96 15.50 -24.49
N PRO A 712 -7.84 14.92 -24.00
CA PRO A 712 -7.37 15.05 -22.62
C PRO A 712 -7.17 16.49 -22.12
N GLU A 713 -6.91 17.43 -23.03
CA GLU A 713 -6.82 18.86 -22.76
C GLU A 713 -8.14 19.46 -22.26
N THR A 714 -9.28 18.88 -22.63
CA THR A 714 -10.60 19.36 -22.25
C THR A 714 -11.14 18.76 -20.95
N TRP A 715 -10.44 17.79 -20.37
CA TRP A 715 -10.92 17.09 -19.18
C TRP A 715 -11.03 18.00 -17.96
N SER A 716 -12.00 17.73 -17.09
CA SER A 716 -12.03 18.34 -15.78
C SER A 716 -10.85 17.86 -14.91
N ALA A 717 -10.42 18.66 -13.93
CA ALA A 717 -9.36 18.24 -13.00
C ALA A 717 -9.68 16.93 -12.27
N ALA A 718 -10.96 16.72 -11.90
CA ALA A 718 -11.44 15.47 -11.31
C ALA A 718 -11.31 14.27 -12.27
N ALA A 719 -11.52 14.47 -13.57
CA ALA A 719 -11.32 13.43 -14.58
C ALA A 719 -9.83 13.09 -14.72
N VAL A 720 -8.94 14.08 -14.72
CA VAL A 720 -7.48 13.87 -14.77
C VAL A 720 -7.01 13.05 -13.57
N PHE A 721 -7.53 13.31 -12.36
CA PHE A 721 -7.24 12.49 -11.18
C PHE A 721 -7.66 11.03 -11.36
N GLN A 722 -8.92 10.80 -11.74
CA GLN A 722 -9.44 9.44 -11.92
C GLN A 722 -8.76 8.70 -13.08
N ALA A 723 -8.41 9.40 -14.15
CA ALA A 723 -7.58 8.89 -15.23
C ALA A 723 -6.19 8.51 -14.72
N THR A 724 -5.52 9.40 -13.98
CA THR A 724 -4.19 9.11 -13.42
C THR A 724 -4.22 7.90 -12.50
N ARG A 725 -5.25 7.76 -11.65
CA ARG A 725 -5.44 6.59 -10.79
C ARG A 725 -5.62 5.29 -11.60
N LEU A 726 -6.43 5.34 -12.66
CA LEU A 726 -6.66 4.20 -13.54
C LEU A 726 -5.41 3.79 -14.32
N PHE A 727 -4.73 4.77 -14.93
CA PHE A 727 -3.56 4.55 -15.77
C PHE A 727 -2.33 4.15 -14.94
N ALA A 728 -2.14 4.77 -13.77
CA ALA A 728 -1.08 4.38 -12.84
C ALA A 728 -1.24 2.93 -12.36
N SER A 729 -2.45 2.44 -12.10
CA SER A 729 -2.64 1.06 -11.62
C SER A 729 -2.56 0.01 -12.75
N ASN A 730 -3.08 0.32 -13.96
CA ASN A 730 -3.24 -0.68 -15.00
C ASN A 730 -2.11 -0.71 -16.04
N LEU A 731 -1.34 0.37 -16.20
CA LEU A 731 -0.23 0.40 -17.17
C LEU A 731 1.09 -0.10 -16.57
N LYS A 732 1.89 -0.73 -17.42
CA LYS A 732 3.31 -0.99 -17.15
C LYS A 732 4.07 0.34 -17.03
N GLU A 733 5.17 0.37 -16.28
CA GLU A 733 5.93 1.58 -15.95
C GLU A 733 6.29 2.43 -17.19
N ARG A 734 6.77 1.81 -18.27
CA ARG A 734 7.10 2.51 -19.54
C ARG A 734 5.88 3.18 -20.19
N LEU A 735 4.71 2.58 -20.09
CA LEU A 735 3.47 3.15 -20.67
C LEU A 735 2.89 4.23 -19.75
N ALA A 736 2.96 4.04 -18.43
CA ALA A 736 2.59 5.07 -17.45
C ALA A 736 3.47 6.31 -17.60
N GLN A 737 4.78 6.15 -17.83
CA GLN A 737 5.70 7.24 -18.14
C GLN A 737 5.23 8.05 -19.36
N ARG A 738 4.76 7.38 -20.43
CA ARG A 738 4.24 8.05 -21.63
C ARG A 738 2.97 8.85 -21.31
N PHE A 739 2.02 8.28 -20.57
CA PHE A 739 0.83 9.00 -20.14
C PHE A 739 1.18 10.24 -19.28
N TYR A 740 2.12 10.11 -18.34
CA TYR A 740 2.54 11.22 -17.50
C TYR A 740 3.18 12.35 -18.31
N ASN A 741 4.06 12.02 -19.26
CA ASN A 741 4.75 13.02 -20.10
C ASN A 741 3.77 13.70 -21.08
N LEU A 742 2.86 12.94 -21.70
CA LEU A 742 1.98 13.45 -22.75
C LEU A 742 0.73 14.18 -22.23
N VAL A 743 0.23 13.83 -21.05
CA VAL A 743 -1.06 14.33 -20.55
C VAL A 743 -0.90 15.01 -19.19
N LEU A 744 -0.36 14.29 -18.21
CA LEU A 744 -0.38 14.74 -16.82
C LEU A 744 0.53 15.95 -16.59
N LEU A 745 1.81 15.87 -16.98
CA LEU A 745 2.79 16.93 -16.77
C LEU A 745 2.37 18.23 -17.48
N PRO A 746 2.03 18.24 -18.79
CA PRO A 746 1.61 19.48 -19.45
C PRO A 746 0.36 20.08 -18.80
N ARG A 747 -0.62 19.25 -18.42
CA ARG A 747 -1.83 19.72 -17.73
C ARG A 747 -1.53 20.40 -16.39
N ILE A 748 -0.62 19.84 -15.61
CA ILE A 748 -0.20 20.42 -14.32
C ILE A 748 0.49 21.75 -14.53
N ARG A 749 1.41 21.81 -15.50
CA ARG A 749 2.11 23.05 -15.83
C ARG A 749 1.10 24.11 -16.26
N ASP A 750 0.12 23.77 -17.12
CA ASP A 750 -0.93 24.68 -17.63
C ASP A 750 -1.74 25.28 -16.49
N ASP A 751 -2.22 24.44 -15.55
CA ASP A 751 -2.98 24.88 -14.39
C ASP A 751 -2.16 25.83 -13.48
N ILE A 752 -0.87 25.54 -13.25
CA ILE A 752 0.01 26.41 -12.44
C ILE A 752 0.29 27.74 -13.14
N ALA A 753 0.48 27.75 -14.47
CA ALA A 753 0.71 28.99 -15.20
C ALA A 753 -0.51 29.92 -15.18
N GLU A 754 -1.70 29.34 -15.38
CA GLU A 754 -2.97 30.05 -15.46
C GLU A 754 -3.42 30.56 -14.09
N PHE A 755 -3.45 29.68 -13.07
CA PHE A 755 -4.02 30.01 -11.77
C PHE A 755 -3.00 30.41 -10.70
N LYS A 756 -1.69 30.27 -10.97
CA LYS A 756 -0.59 30.44 -10.00
C LYS A 756 -0.68 29.50 -8.78
N ARG A 757 -1.61 28.55 -8.81
CA ARG A 757 -1.87 27.51 -7.82
C ARG A 757 -2.27 26.23 -8.52
N LEU A 758 -2.02 25.09 -7.90
CA LEU A 758 -2.43 23.80 -8.45
C LEU A 758 -3.79 23.37 -7.92
N ASN A 759 -4.70 22.98 -8.82
CA ASN A 759 -5.98 22.41 -8.46
C ASN A 759 -5.82 21.15 -7.58
N PHE A 760 -6.67 21.02 -6.56
CA PHE A 760 -6.65 19.89 -5.62
C PHE A 760 -6.64 18.52 -6.30
N HIS A 761 -7.48 18.30 -7.32
CA HIS A 761 -7.50 17.00 -7.99
C HIS A 761 -6.23 16.74 -8.80
N LEU A 762 -5.60 17.78 -9.36
CA LEU A 762 -4.32 17.64 -10.06
C LEU A 762 -3.18 17.36 -9.07
N TYR A 763 -3.23 17.95 -7.89
CA TYR A 763 -2.32 17.62 -6.79
C TYR A 763 -2.49 16.15 -6.35
N GLN A 764 -3.73 15.67 -6.19
CA GLN A 764 -4.00 14.25 -5.92
C GLN A 764 -3.53 13.35 -7.07
N ALA A 765 -3.64 13.80 -8.32
CA ALA A 765 -3.14 13.08 -9.48
C ALA A 765 -1.62 12.89 -9.41
N LEU A 766 -0.87 13.94 -9.04
CA LEU A 766 0.58 13.84 -8.82
C LEU A 766 0.94 12.87 -7.70
N ARG A 767 0.24 12.94 -6.55
CA ARG A 767 0.44 11.97 -5.46
C ARG A 767 0.20 10.54 -5.93
N LYS A 768 -0.84 10.32 -6.74
CA LYS A 768 -1.14 9.00 -7.28
C LYS A 768 -0.13 8.54 -8.33
N ALA A 769 0.41 9.44 -9.14
CA ALA A 769 1.47 9.12 -10.10
C ALA A 769 2.75 8.63 -9.41
N LEU A 770 3.04 9.12 -8.19
CA LEU A 770 4.23 8.74 -7.42
C LEU A 770 4.21 7.27 -6.94
N PHE A 771 3.07 6.58 -6.99
CA PHE A 771 2.99 5.12 -6.74
C PHE A 771 3.84 4.31 -7.74
N LYS A 772 4.13 4.86 -8.93
CA LYS A 772 5.13 4.33 -9.86
C LYS A 772 6.32 5.29 -9.92
N PRO A 773 7.24 5.25 -8.93
CA PRO A 773 8.29 6.25 -8.77
C PRO A 773 9.21 6.36 -9.99
N GLY A 774 9.58 5.25 -10.63
CA GLY A 774 10.41 5.28 -11.84
C GLY A 774 9.74 5.98 -13.03
N ALA A 775 8.43 5.79 -13.22
CA ALA A 775 7.67 6.53 -14.23
C ALA A 775 7.53 8.01 -13.86
N PHE A 776 7.25 8.32 -12.58
CA PHE A 776 7.16 9.69 -12.06
C PHE A 776 8.45 10.46 -12.29
N PHE A 777 9.61 9.93 -11.88
CA PHE A 777 10.88 10.62 -12.04
C PHE A 777 11.24 10.86 -13.50
N LYS A 778 11.08 9.85 -14.36
CA LYS A 778 11.43 9.95 -15.80
C LYS A 778 10.45 10.79 -16.63
N ALA A 779 9.20 10.97 -16.17
CA ALA A 779 8.18 11.67 -16.94
C ALA A 779 7.80 13.05 -16.39
N ILE A 780 8.03 13.31 -15.10
CA ILE A 780 7.63 14.53 -14.42
C ILE A 780 8.88 15.26 -13.94
N LEU A 781 9.63 14.68 -13.00
CA LEU A 781 10.72 15.40 -12.33
C LEU A 781 11.90 15.73 -13.26
N LEU A 782 12.47 14.71 -13.91
CA LEU A 782 13.66 14.91 -14.76
C LEU A 782 13.34 15.80 -15.97
N PRO A 783 12.22 15.61 -16.71
CA PRO A 783 11.87 16.53 -17.79
C PRO A 783 11.67 17.98 -17.33
N LEU A 784 11.18 18.22 -16.11
CA LEU A 784 11.10 19.58 -15.56
C LEU A 784 12.49 20.17 -15.33
N CYS A 785 13.41 19.39 -14.76
CA CYS A 785 14.79 19.81 -14.56
C CYS A 785 15.53 20.04 -15.90
N GLU A 786 15.27 19.20 -16.91
CA GLU A 786 15.85 19.28 -18.27
C GLU A 786 15.30 20.44 -19.08
N SER A 787 14.04 20.83 -18.86
CA SER A 787 13.35 21.81 -19.71
C SER A 787 13.95 23.22 -19.67
N GLY A 788 14.73 23.56 -18.63
CA GLY A 788 15.31 24.89 -18.44
C GLY A 788 14.30 26.02 -18.16
N ASN A 789 12.99 25.76 -18.28
CA ASN A 789 11.90 26.71 -18.10
C ASN A 789 11.00 26.37 -16.90
N CYS A 790 11.49 25.56 -15.96
CA CYS A 790 10.78 25.20 -14.73
C CYS A 790 10.75 26.40 -13.77
N SER A 791 9.56 26.94 -13.52
CA SER A 791 9.38 28.06 -12.58
C SER A 791 9.59 27.62 -11.13
N LEU A 792 9.92 28.56 -10.24
CA LEU A 792 10.05 28.28 -8.81
C LEU A 792 8.74 27.73 -8.21
N ARG A 793 7.58 28.25 -8.64
CA ARG A 793 6.27 27.75 -8.21
C ARG A 793 6.06 26.28 -8.60
N GLU A 794 6.37 25.92 -9.85
CA GLU A 794 6.30 24.52 -10.31
C GLU A 794 7.22 23.63 -9.45
N ALA A 795 8.47 24.08 -9.21
CA ALA A 795 9.45 23.35 -8.42
C ALA A 795 9.00 23.12 -6.97
N VAL A 796 8.50 24.14 -6.29
CA VAL A 796 8.06 24.04 -4.89
C VAL A 796 6.82 23.15 -4.76
N ILE A 797 5.83 23.27 -5.65
CA ILE A 797 4.60 22.45 -5.59
C ILE A 797 4.95 20.95 -5.72
N ILE A 798 5.76 20.61 -6.73
CA ILE A 798 6.16 19.22 -7.00
C ILE A 798 7.09 18.70 -5.91
N SER A 799 7.97 19.54 -5.39
CA SER A 799 8.83 19.22 -4.25
C SER A 799 8.03 18.94 -2.98
N GLY A 800 6.93 19.67 -2.74
CA GLY A 800 6.03 19.41 -1.61
C GLY A 800 5.42 18.01 -1.65
N ILE A 801 5.09 17.52 -2.84
CA ILE A 801 4.60 16.14 -3.04
C ILE A 801 5.70 15.12 -2.75
N ILE A 802 6.91 15.35 -3.25
CA ILE A 802 8.07 14.47 -3.00
C ILE A 802 8.36 14.41 -1.50
N SER A 803 8.34 15.55 -0.80
CA SER A 803 8.59 15.65 0.65
C SER A 803 7.57 14.86 1.49
N LYS A 804 6.27 14.96 1.17
CA LYS A 804 5.19 14.30 1.94
C LYS A 804 5.06 12.79 1.70
N ASN A 805 5.55 12.26 0.58
CA ASN A 805 5.37 10.86 0.21
C ASN A 805 6.64 10.02 0.38
N SER A 806 6.51 8.75 0.79
CA SER A 806 7.63 7.81 0.87
C SER A 806 8.07 7.36 -0.54
N ILE A 807 9.38 7.35 -0.79
CA ILE A 807 9.96 6.98 -2.09
C ILE A 807 11.03 5.91 -1.87
N PRO A 808 11.07 4.83 -2.67
CA PRO A 808 12.13 3.84 -2.56
C PRO A 808 13.53 4.44 -2.78
N VAL A 809 14.48 4.10 -1.90
CA VAL A 809 15.86 4.66 -1.87
C VAL A 809 16.54 4.60 -3.24
N LEU A 810 16.40 3.49 -3.98
CA LEU A 810 17.04 3.32 -5.28
C LEU A 810 16.58 4.36 -6.31
N HIS A 811 15.28 4.67 -6.32
CA HIS A 811 14.71 5.65 -7.26
C HIS A 811 15.10 7.08 -6.86
N SER A 812 15.08 7.38 -5.56
CA SER A 812 15.55 8.66 -5.04
C SER A 812 17.04 8.88 -5.33
N SER A 813 17.87 7.85 -5.11
CA SER A 813 19.31 7.87 -5.40
C SER A 813 19.60 8.10 -6.88
N ALA A 814 18.87 7.43 -7.77
CA ALA A 814 19.00 7.62 -9.22
C ALA A 814 18.57 9.02 -9.67
N ALA A 815 17.51 9.57 -9.07
CA ALA A 815 17.06 10.94 -9.33
C ALA A 815 18.09 11.98 -8.86
N ILE A 816 18.64 11.84 -7.65
CA ILE A 816 19.70 12.70 -7.12
C ILE A 816 20.91 12.67 -8.05
N LEU A 817 21.38 11.48 -8.44
CA LEU A 817 22.52 11.33 -9.34
C LEU A 817 22.29 12.07 -10.66
N LYS A 818 21.10 11.91 -11.26
CA LYS A 818 20.77 12.59 -12.52
C LYS A 818 20.72 14.10 -12.36
N ILE A 819 20.00 14.61 -11.34
CA ILE A 819 19.93 16.06 -11.08
C ILE A 819 21.31 16.66 -10.81
N ALA A 820 22.18 15.95 -10.09
CA ALA A 820 23.54 16.38 -9.79
C ALA A 820 24.42 16.45 -11.06
N GLU A 821 24.25 15.51 -11.99
CA GLU A 821 25.00 15.45 -13.25
C GLU A 821 24.57 16.55 -14.25
N MET A 822 23.29 16.93 -14.25
CA MET A 822 22.67 17.86 -15.20
C MET A 822 23.17 19.30 -15.08
N GLU A 823 22.90 20.11 -16.11
CA GLU A 823 23.09 21.56 -16.04
C GLU A 823 22.23 22.15 -14.93
N TRP A 824 22.81 23.04 -14.13
CA TRP A 824 22.13 23.60 -13.00
C TRP A 824 21.15 24.70 -13.42
N CYS A 825 19.92 24.57 -12.97
CA CYS A 825 18.94 25.65 -12.91
C CYS A 825 18.47 25.83 -11.46
N GLY A 826 17.87 26.98 -11.15
CA GLY A 826 17.40 27.27 -9.80
C GLY A 826 16.41 26.22 -9.24
N ALA A 827 15.61 25.59 -10.10
CA ALA A 827 14.70 24.50 -9.71
C ALA A 827 15.43 23.23 -9.25
N ASN A 828 16.61 22.92 -9.79
CA ASN A 828 17.39 21.74 -9.41
C ASN A 828 17.77 21.78 -7.93
N SER A 829 18.15 22.94 -7.41
CA SER A 829 18.49 23.10 -5.98
C SER A 829 17.30 22.82 -5.06
N VAL A 830 16.08 23.15 -5.47
CA VAL A 830 14.86 22.85 -4.69
C VAL A 830 14.65 21.34 -4.61
N PHE A 831 14.69 20.65 -5.75
CA PHE A 831 14.50 19.20 -5.81
C PHE A 831 15.63 18.44 -5.11
N LEU A 832 16.87 18.86 -5.31
CA LEU A 832 18.05 18.26 -4.70
C LEU A 832 17.99 18.40 -3.17
N LYS A 833 17.72 19.59 -2.64
CA LYS A 833 17.52 19.84 -1.20
C LYS A 833 16.49 18.87 -0.61
N ILE A 834 15.33 18.74 -1.24
CA ILE A 834 14.21 17.93 -0.71
C ILE A 834 14.49 16.43 -0.80
N LEU A 835 15.14 15.97 -1.86
CA LEU A 835 15.55 14.56 -1.98
C LEU A 835 16.64 14.20 -0.96
N LEU A 836 17.57 15.11 -0.68
CA LEU A 836 18.59 14.91 0.37
C LEU A 836 17.97 14.94 1.78
N ASP A 837 16.95 15.78 2.00
CA ASP A 837 16.28 15.86 3.30
C ASP A 837 15.41 14.63 3.64
N LYS A 838 15.25 13.70 2.69
CA LYS A 838 14.70 12.36 2.96
C LYS A 838 15.59 11.49 3.84
N LYS A 839 16.86 11.85 4.02
CA LYS A 839 17.82 11.17 4.91
C LYS A 839 17.99 9.68 4.58
N TYR A 840 17.92 9.33 3.30
CA TYR A 840 18.21 7.97 2.86
C TYR A 840 19.70 7.68 2.93
N ALA A 841 20.06 6.42 3.19
CA ALA A 841 21.44 5.95 3.00
C ALA A 841 21.75 5.92 1.50
N LEU A 842 22.58 6.86 1.03
CA LEU A 842 22.89 7.02 -0.39
C LEU A 842 24.13 6.19 -0.77
N PRO A 843 24.16 5.59 -1.98
CA PRO A 843 25.38 4.99 -2.50
C PRO A 843 26.49 6.05 -2.65
N PHE A 844 27.75 5.70 -2.35
CA PHE A 844 28.88 6.64 -2.43
C PHE A 844 29.00 7.34 -3.78
N ARG A 845 28.74 6.65 -4.90
CA ARG A 845 28.71 7.27 -6.23
C ARG A 845 27.76 8.48 -6.32
N VAL A 846 26.62 8.43 -5.63
CA VAL A 846 25.64 9.52 -5.60
C VAL A 846 26.16 10.69 -4.75
N ILE A 847 26.81 10.38 -3.63
CA ILE A 847 27.48 11.36 -2.77
C ILE A 847 28.60 12.05 -3.55
N ASP A 848 29.47 11.29 -4.20
CA ASP A 848 30.57 11.81 -5.01
C ASP A 848 30.06 12.70 -6.16
N ALA A 849 28.99 12.30 -6.85
CA ALA A 849 28.36 13.12 -7.88
C ALA A 849 27.73 14.40 -7.31
N THR A 850 27.18 14.35 -6.10
CA THR A 850 26.61 15.51 -5.41
C THR A 850 27.70 16.48 -4.94
N VAL A 851 28.83 15.97 -4.44
CA VAL A 851 30.02 16.78 -4.17
C VAL A 851 30.49 17.45 -5.45
N HIS A 852 30.67 16.68 -6.53
CA HIS A 852 31.09 17.22 -7.82
C HIS A 852 30.12 18.28 -8.34
N HIS A 853 28.80 18.10 -8.16
CA HIS A 853 27.80 19.11 -8.49
C HIS A 853 28.10 20.46 -7.80
N PHE A 854 28.34 20.46 -6.49
CA PHE A 854 28.66 21.69 -5.75
C PHE A 854 30.03 22.27 -6.12
N MET A 855 31.04 21.44 -6.37
CA MET A 855 32.39 21.90 -6.72
C MET A 855 32.44 22.67 -8.05
N ARG A 856 31.50 22.43 -8.98
CA ARG A 856 31.38 23.19 -10.25
C ARG A 856 31.21 24.70 -10.02
N PHE A 857 30.73 25.12 -8.85
CA PHE A 857 30.47 26.52 -8.53
C PHE A 857 31.65 27.23 -7.86
N MET A 858 32.78 26.54 -7.66
CA MET A 858 33.97 27.14 -7.04
C MET A 858 34.51 28.32 -7.85
N SER A 859 34.44 28.24 -9.18
CA SER A 859 34.86 29.29 -10.11
C SER A 859 33.72 30.21 -10.59
N ASP A 860 32.49 30.03 -10.10
CA ASP A 860 31.35 30.83 -10.53
C ASP A 860 31.39 32.22 -9.87
N LYS A 861 31.46 33.28 -10.69
CA LYS A 861 31.55 34.67 -10.20
C LYS A 861 30.18 35.25 -9.81
N ARG A 862 29.09 34.54 -10.08
CA ARG A 862 27.73 35.01 -9.78
C ARG A 862 27.39 34.77 -8.31
N LYS A 863 26.58 35.64 -7.73
CA LYS A 863 26.08 35.48 -6.35
C LYS A 863 24.98 34.42 -6.30
N LEU A 864 25.29 33.24 -5.76
CA LEU A 864 24.36 32.10 -5.78
C LEU A 864 23.10 32.35 -4.92
N PRO A 865 21.93 31.81 -5.33
CA PRO A 865 20.69 31.96 -4.56
C PRO A 865 20.74 31.29 -3.19
N VAL A 866 19.94 31.78 -2.24
CA VAL A 866 19.79 31.18 -0.89
C VAL A 866 19.44 29.69 -0.96
N LEU A 867 18.58 29.30 -1.91
CA LEU A 867 18.18 27.90 -2.13
C LEU A 867 19.36 26.98 -2.46
N TRP A 868 20.39 27.49 -3.15
CA TRP A 868 21.61 26.73 -3.42
C TRP A 868 22.38 26.47 -2.13
N HIS A 869 22.58 27.52 -1.30
CA HIS A 869 23.25 27.40 0.00
C HIS A 869 22.49 26.47 0.96
N GLN A 870 21.15 26.54 0.98
CA GLN A 870 20.32 25.62 1.75
C GLN A 870 20.47 24.17 1.29
N SER A 871 20.55 23.93 -0.03
CA SER A 871 20.79 22.58 -0.56
C SER A 871 22.15 22.03 -0.13
N LEU A 872 23.20 22.86 -0.14
CA LEU A 872 24.52 22.49 0.35
C LEU A 872 24.51 22.20 1.86
N LEU A 873 23.84 23.03 2.65
CA LEU A 873 23.71 22.82 4.09
C LEU A 873 23.01 21.50 4.40
N VAL A 874 21.89 21.19 3.75
CA VAL A 874 21.18 19.91 3.95
C VAL A 874 22.08 18.74 3.54
N PHE A 875 22.79 18.83 2.42
CA PHE A 875 23.75 17.79 2.01
C PHE A 875 24.77 17.50 3.12
N VAL A 876 25.44 18.54 3.62
CA VAL A 876 26.46 18.39 4.66
C VAL A 876 25.85 17.89 5.97
N GLN A 877 24.74 18.45 6.45
CA GLN A 877 24.09 18.02 7.69
C GLN A 877 23.74 16.53 7.70
N ARG A 878 23.36 15.98 6.55
CA ARG A 878 22.93 14.57 6.43
C ARG A 878 24.07 13.62 6.11
N TYR A 879 25.03 14.04 5.28
CA TYR A 879 26.01 13.15 4.65
C TYR A 879 27.48 13.46 5.01
N LYS A 880 27.74 14.36 5.96
CA LYS A 880 29.10 14.71 6.43
C LYS A 880 29.96 13.52 6.85
N GLU A 881 29.38 12.43 7.37
CA GLU A 881 30.14 11.24 7.79
C GLU A 881 30.53 10.31 6.63
N ASP A 882 29.83 10.43 5.49
CA ASP A 882 30.05 9.62 4.29
C ASP A 882 31.03 10.27 3.29
N LEU A 883 31.54 11.46 3.62
CA LEU A 883 32.52 12.20 2.82
C LEU A 883 33.95 11.73 3.12
N ALA A 884 34.77 11.62 2.06
CA ALA A 884 36.21 11.46 2.19
C ALA A 884 36.86 12.77 2.72
N ALA A 885 38.05 12.68 3.31
CA ALA A 885 38.77 13.85 3.83
C ALA A 885 38.99 14.91 2.74
N GLU A 886 39.46 14.50 1.57
CA GLU A 886 39.66 15.39 0.41
C GLU A 886 38.37 16.11 -0.03
N GLN A 887 37.22 15.42 0.03
CA GLN A 887 35.93 16.01 -0.33
C GLN A 887 35.50 17.07 0.70
N LYS A 888 35.80 16.87 1.99
CA LYS A 888 35.50 17.87 3.02
C LYS A 888 36.37 19.09 2.87
N ASP A 889 37.67 18.92 2.61
CA ASP A 889 38.60 20.02 2.38
C ASP A 889 38.17 20.85 1.16
N ALA A 890 37.79 20.17 0.08
CA ALA A 890 37.25 20.81 -1.13
C ALA A 890 35.95 21.59 -0.85
N LEU A 891 35.03 21.03 -0.06
CA LEU A 891 33.81 21.74 0.33
C LEU A 891 34.09 22.91 1.28
N MET A 892 35.09 22.78 2.17
CA MET A 892 35.54 23.89 3.01
C MET A 892 36.10 25.03 2.15
N GLU A 893 36.91 24.73 1.15
CA GLU A 893 37.40 25.71 0.18
C GLU A 893 36.25 26.35 -0.61
N LEU A 894 35.27 25.57 -1.07
CA LEU A 894 34.06 26.09 -1.71
C LEU A 894 33.34 27.11 -0.83
N THR A 895 33.29 26.93 0.50
CA THR A 895 32.69 27.92 1.40
C THR A 895 33.49 29.22 1.56
N ASN A 896 34.76 29.26 1.13
CA ASN A 896 35.54 30.49 1.05
C ASN A 896 35.20 31.26 -0.23
N CYS A 897 34.97 30.54 -1.33
CA CYS A 897 34.60 31.14 -2.62
C CYS A 897 33.12 31.59 -2.64
N GLN A 898 32.22 30.75 -2.15
CA GLN A 898 30.77 30.95 -2.16
C GLN A 898 30.24 31.13 -0.72
N PHE A 899 30.17 32.39 -0.27
CA PHE A 899 29.83 32.74 1.11
C PHE A 899 28.41 33.30 1.25
N HIS A 900 27.66 32.76 2.22
CA HIS A 900 26.38 33.27 2.71
C HIS A 900 26.47 33.57 4.20
N TYR A 901 26.18 34.81 4.60
CA TYR A 901 26.38 35.32 5.95
C TYR A 901 25.75 34.47 7.08
N SER A 902 24.55 33.91 6.86
CA SER A 902 23.85 33.10 7.86
C SER A 902 24.00 31.58 7.70
N ILE A 903 24.31 31.07 6.50
CA ILE A 903 24.24 29.62 6.22
C ILE A 903 25.65 29.01 6.20
N THR A 904 26.61 29.71 5.61
CA THR A 904 27.98 29.22 5.48
C THR A 904 28.65 28.90 6.83
N PRO A 905 28.44 29.68 7.92
CA PRO A 905 28.96 29.31 9.24
C PRO A 905 28.47 27.94 9.73
N ASP A 906 27.19 27.61 9.50
CA ASP A 906 26.65 26.30 9.86
C ASP A 906 27.25 25.19 8.99
N VAL A 907 27.41 25.41 7.68
CA VAL A 907 28.07 24.42 6.78
C VAL A 907 29.47 24.09 7.28
N ARG A 908 30.27 25.11 7.61
CA ARG A 908 31.64 24.94 8.14
C ARG A 908 31.65 24.18 9.46
N ARG A 909 30.75 24.54 10.39
CA ARG A 909 30.61 23.84 11.67
C ARG A 909 30.33 22.35 11.48
N GLU A 910 29.41 22.02 10.57
CA GLU A 910 29.04 20.63 10.30
C GLU A 910 30.20 19.83 9.66
N LEU A 911 30.96 20.44 8.74
CA LEU A 911 32.14 19.79 8.14
C LEU A 911 33.24 19.52 9.17
N LEU A 912 33.58 20.51 10.00
CA LEU A 912 34.62 20.39 11.04
C LEU A 912 34.27 19.36 12.12
N ASN A 913 33.00 19.27 12.51
CA ASN A 913 32.54 18.40 13.60
C ASN A 913 32.16 16.99 13.14
N SER A 914 32.81 16.45 12.09
CA SER A 914 32.45 15.15 11.52
C SER A 914 33.67 14.31 11.14
N LYS A 915 33.58 12.99 11.31
CA LYS A 915 34.62 12.04 10.90
C LYS A 915 34.51 11.73 9.40
N SER A 916 35.63 11.50 8.73
CA SER A 916 35.65 11.17 7.30
C SER A 916 35.65 9.65 7.11
N ARG A 917 35.06 9.17 6.01
CA ARG A 917 34.87 7.72 5.77
C ARG A 917 36.18 6.93 5.56
N ASP A 918 37.24 7.64 5.19
CA ASP A 918 38.56 7.13 4.79
C ASP A 918 39.60 7.17 5.92
N VAL A 919 39.22 7.66 7.12
CA VAL A 919 40.09 7.69 8.29
C VAL A 919 39.78 6.49 9.19
N GLU A 920 40.62 5.45 9.12
CA GLU A 920 40.54 4.30 10.03
C GLU A 920 40.89 4.72 11.47
N LEU A 921 40.09 4.27 12.45
CA LEU A 921 40.46 4.38 13.85
C LEU A 921 41.70 3.49 14.10
N PRO A 922 42.72 3.97 14.84
CA PRO A 922 43.78 3.10 15.32
C PRO A 922 43.16 1.94 16.12
N ALA A 923 43.60 0.71 15.82
CA ALA A 923 43.20 -0.49 16.53
C ALA A 923 43.40 -0.29 18.05
N GLY A 924 42.40 -0.74 18.82
CA GLY A 924 42.22 -0.42 20.23
C GLY A 924 43.46 -0.62 21.10
N VAL A 925 43.75 0.41 21.90
CA VAL A 925 44.50 0.27 23.16
C VAL A 925 43.58 -0.48 24.13
N PRO A 926 44.06 -1.48 24.90
CA PRO A 926 43.25 -2.17 25.89
C PRO A 926 42.80 -1.16 26.95
N MET A 927 41.52 -1.19 27.32
CA MET A 927 41.06 -0.50 28.53
C MET A 927 41.59 -1.26 29.74
N GLU A 928 42.49 -0.63 30.50
CA GLU A 928 42.72 -0.96 31.90
C GLU A 928 41.59 -0.33 32.74
N GLU A 929 40.95 -1.22 33.51
CA GLU A 929 40.02 -1.08 34.66
C GLU A 929 38.83 -0.11 34.60
#